data_AF-A0A2E7DD25-F1
#
_entry.id   AF-A0A2E7DD25-F1
#
_cell.length_a   1.000
_cell.length_b   1.000
_cell.length_c   1.000
_cell.angle_alpha   90.00
_cell.angle_beta   90.00
_cell.angle_gamma   90.00
#
_symmetry.space_group_name_H-M   'P 1'
#
loop_
_entity.id
_entity.type
_entity.pdbx_description
1 polymer ?
#
loop_
_entity_poly.entity_id
_entity_poly.type
_entity_poly.pdbx_seq_one_letter_code
_entity_poly.pdbx_strand_id
1 'polypeptide(L)'
;MANVSTTVPNLVQGVSQQAPSLRFNGQCEEQTNAVGSVIKGLIKRPYAELVDAIDIASEYGGVSITNKDYYFFINRGESIQTAGAAQGQKATERYVGIVYGAAADASKLRIFNLDTGAPATITLKDAAEATVSTAAEASLPDYFDCPGLDRVNYIKSATYADTTYLLNTTVTAAKDTTSRTNAHKKHDALAFIKIGAQGTKYQLKFTDSDTGSGITPAAISLTYRSRNWWGPGDREGWEVTEVTINAAGTGYAEAPAVLFEDDDRWIRTPVIRLSISASGAVESTEIIDAGIYNGTTAPGSTSLFSVTGGYGVVSVSTAAAATSEQIATEYIAHALAEALENDSTGVTGITKDLGSWLASGAANYESTDNGSTIFIQRADAEDFAIHGTDSQGNTALGTVKGTVQNLSELPVVAPLGFQIKVEGAKHLEEDDYYLRFKTDHGESFGHGRWVESAGYEVLDRLDEETMPYTLENTGTDAFTLRPTRWDAREVGDDDSNPYPSFIGKRISDLFFFKNRLGFLAEDSVVMSESGVTTNLFRTTVRTLLDTAPIDVTVATNRVQNLHAAVPFQDNMILFSERGQFIIDGREALTPSSIAVNSVTNYNTDTSARPEAIGPFIYFPSQRGGFHSINEFALQDAADIYESTDITAQVPSYIPRNSYFKMTGSTTENMLAVTTGDCTTSPATQKYFLYKFVFQERQKVISAWAELTFPFNVYAMEFINSELFILGMDPGERKMLICKLDMREEVVDGDTTGDLIVHMDARKKHGTFNGSTASFDALVREGTFHQGSGTSSLSFYDTLGRSVAMQAQDADDSVTTRSFMTTGAYVSGTISPLFDAFIVSIGTVDGNTAYDTGASSYPRTTLTITATNTATLKYMPDSTGNDDSIWTSTTPGSGTETDPATYTSWSATSNATGTPEITTRFKGDLLAGFPYEMSYKFSEPVFKQGNPPVQYGSTRYILRHLTLFFTDAHNFKVKVTPFRRAEKTFTYDADSADTTTSDSGKFRASVLTSAEDTVIELVNDSVFGGNFNSAEFEANVHTRYSRL
;
A
#
# COMPACT_ATOMS: atom_id res chain seq x y z
N MET A 1 -6.47 57.58 32.36
CA MET A 1 -6.48 56.18 31.92
C MET A 1 -7.91 55.84 31.53
N ALA A 2 -8.12 55.13 30.43
CA ALA A 2 -9.42 54.53 30.12
C ALA A 2 -9.43 53.08 30.62
N ASN A 3 -10.56 52.60 31.12
CA ASN A 3 -10.77 51.15 31.26
C ASN A 3 -11.30 50.65 29.92
N VAL A 4 -10.64 49.65 29.34
CA VAL A 4 -11.02 49.02 28.07
C VAL A 4 -11.18 47.54 28.33
N SER A 5 -12.18 46.93 27.69
CA SER A 5 -12.30 45.48 27.63
C SER A 5 -11.96 45.00 26.23
N THR A 6 -11.28 43.86 26.12
CA THR A 6 -10.96 43.17 24.86
C THR A 6 -11.51 41.76 24.92
N THR A 7 -12.48 41.46 24.06
CA THR A 7 -13.13 40.15 23.98
C THR A 7 -12.44 39.24 22.97
N VAL A 8 -12.24 38.00 23.39
CA VAL A 8 -11.82 36.86 22.57
C VAL A 8 -13.09 36.01 22.36
N PRO A 9 -13.73 36.07 21.18
CA PRO A 9 -15.12 35.62 20.99
C PRO A 9 -15.27 34.10 21.02
N ASN A 10 -14.22 33.36 20.66
CA ASN A 10 -14.10 31.92 20.78
C ASN A 10 -12.63 31.54 21.01
N LEU A 11 -12.38 30.31 21.48
CA LEU A 11 -11.04 29.79 21.81
C LEU A 11 -10.59 28.68 20.83
N VAL A 12 -11.16 28.66 19.62
CA VAL A 12 -11.12 27.50 18.71
C VAL A 12 -10.22 27.68 17.49
N GLN A 13 -9.40 28.74 17.43
CA GLN A 13 -8.55 29.03 16.25
C GLN A 13 -7.15 28.40 16.30
N GLY A 14 -6.82 27.70 17.39
CA GLY A 14 -5.59 26.93 17.54
C GLY A 14 -4.31 27.77 17.63
N VAL A 15 -3.17 27.07 17.55
CA VAL A 15 -1.82 27.62 17.74
C VAL A 15 -1.41 28.56 16.61
N SER A 16 -0.76 29.68 16.97
CA SER A 16 -0.14 30.62 16.02
C SER A 16 1.20 31.15 16.54
N GLN A 17 2.26 30.87 15.78
CA GLN A 17 3.63 31.34 16.07
C GLN A 17 3.90 32.76 15.53
N GLN A 18 2.90 33.43 14.95
CA GLN A 18 2.99 34.82 14.53
C GLN A 18 3.13 35.77 15.73
N ALA A 19 3.67 36.97 15.49
CA ALA A 19 3.75 38.02 16.51
C ALA A 19 2.35 38.37 17.06
N PRO A 20 2.17 38.62 18.38
CA PRO A 20 0.84 38.84 18.98
C PRO A 20 0.01 39.96 18.36
N SER A 21 0.66 40.95 17.76
CA SER A 21 0.02 42.04 17.03
C SER A 21 -0.69 41.59 15.73
N LEU A 22 -0.16 40.55 15.07
CA LEU A 22 -0.67 39.98 13.82
C LEU A 22 -1.69 38.85 14.05
N ARG A 23 -1.56 38.10 15.16
CA ARG A 23 -2.49 37.03 15.53
C ARG A 23 -3.96 37.48 15.48
N PHE A 24 -4.81 36.56 15.03
CA PHE A 24 -6.26 36.71 15.05
C PHE A 24 -6.81 36.47 16.47
N ASN A 25 -7.96 37.08 16.78
CA ASN A 25 -8.62 36.86 18.07
C ASN A 25 -9.09 35.40 18.16
N GLY A 26 -8.74 34.72 19.25
CA GLY A 26 -9.04 33.29 19.45
C GLY A 26 -7.89 32.34 19.11
N GLN A 27 -6.78 32.85 18.58
CA GLN A 27 -5.53 32.09 18.46
C GLN A 27 -4.74 32.09 19.78
N CYS A 28 -4.05 30.98 20.04
CA CYS A 28 -3.24 30.74 21.22
C CYS A 28 -1.73 30.66 20.87
N GLU A 29 -0.91 30.62 21.91
CA GLU A 29 0.52 30.32 21.75
C GLU A 29 0.79 28.81 21.72
N GLU A 30 0.09 28.07 22.59
CA GLU A 30 0.25 26.63 22.83
C GLU A 30 -1.13 26.06 23.19
N GLN A 31 -1.46 24.88 22.67
CA GLN A 31 -2.71 24.15 22.93
C GLN A 31 -2.42 22.65 22.96
N THR A 32 -2.68 22.01 24.10
CA THR A 32 -2.28 20.63 24.38
C THR A 32 -3.46 19.84 24.95
N ASN A 33 -3.76 18.68 24.36
CA ASN A 33 -4.90 17.81 24.70
C ASN A 33 -6.27 18.50 24.68
N ALA A 34 -6.43 19.51 23.82
CA ALA A 34 -7.65 20.30 23.68
C ALA A 34 -8.08 20.39 22.21
N VAL A 35 -9.39 20.31 21.95
CA VAL A 35 -10.00 20.29 20.61
C VAL A 35 -11.02 21.43 20.49
N GLY A 36 -11.14 22.03 19.31
CA GLY A 36 -12.14 23.07 19.03
C GLY A 36 -13.43 22.48 18.45
N SER A 37 -14.56 22.73 19.11
CA SER A 37 -15.93 22.51 18.62
C SER A 37 -16.58 23.85 18.25
N VAL A 38 -17.39 23.87 17.20
CA VAL A 38 -18.19 25.07 16.86
C VAL A 38 -19.28 25.33 17.91
N ILE A 39 -19.76 24.29 18.58
CA ILE A 39 -20.91 24.32 19.50
C ILE A 39 -20.43 24.51 20.95
N LYS A 40 -19.42 23.73 21.37
CA LYS A 40 -18.94 23.67 22.77
C LYS A 40 -17.67 24.50 23.03
N GLY A 41 -17.22 25.29 22.04
CA GLY A 41 -16.00 26.07 22.15
C GLY A 41 -14.75 25.17 22.25
N LEU A 42 -13.81 25.51 23.13
CA LEU A 42 -12.64 24.68 23.37
C LEU A 42 -12.96 23.62 24.43
N ILE A 43 -12.81 22.34 24.08
CA ILE A 43 -13.08 21.18 24.94
C ILE A 43 -11.80 20.39 25.21
N LYS A 44 -11.79 19.61 26.30
CA LYS A 44 -10.79 18.57 26.52
C LYS A 44 -10.94 17.49 25.44
N ARG A 45 -9.84 16.93 24.94
CA ARG A 45 -9.89 15.86 23.92
C ARG A 45 -10.64 14.61 24.43
N PRO A 46 -11.09 13.69 23.56
CA PRO A 46 -11.66 12.42 23.98
C PRO A 46 -10.70 11.56 24.83
N TYR A 47 -11.25 10.63 25.60
CA TYR A 47 -10.49 9.56 26.25
C TYR A 47 -9.92 8.59 25.19
N ALA A 48 -8.78 7.98 25.49
CA ALA A 48 -8.26 6.86 24.71
C ALA A 48 -8.71 5.56 25.37
N GLU A 49 -9.76 4.94 24.83
CA GLU A 49 -10.26 3.61 25.24
C GLU A 49 -9.20 2.56 24.91
N LEU A 50 -8.87 1.69 25.86
CA LEU A 50 -8.02 0.52 25.61
C LEU A 50 -8.89 -0.62 25.07
N VAL A 51 -8.68 -1.02 23.82
CA VAL A 51 -9.30 -2.23 23.26
C VAL A 51 -8.62 -3.45 23.87
N ASP A 52 -7.31 -3.60 23.67
CA ASP A 52 -6.50 -4.67 24.29
C ASP A 52 -5.02 -4.25 24.47
N ALA A 53 -4.30 -4.96 25.34
CA ALA A 53 -2.89 -4.76 25.67
C ALA A 53 -2.07 -6.05 25.47
N ILE A 54 -1.72 -6.27 24.20
CA ILE A 54 -1.05 -7.44 23.63
C ILE A 54 0.39 -7.57 24.18
N ASP A 55 0.73 -8.75 24.71
CA ASP A 55 2.04 -9.04 25.30
C ASP A 55 3.05 -9.49 24.25
N ILE A 56 4.21 -8.82 24.20
CA ILE A 56 5.25 -9.02 23.17
C ILE A 56 6.01 -10.33 23.39
N ALA A 57 6.07 -10.82 24.64
CA ALA A 57 6.72 -12.10 24.93
C ALA A 57 5.94 -13.29 24.34
N SER A 58 4.61 -13.26 24.42
CA SER A 58 3.75 -14.33 23.86
C SER A 58 3.42 -14.10 22.38
N GLU A 59 3.03 -12.88 22.00
CA GLU A 59 2.51 -12.59 20.66
C GLU A 59 3.55 -12.05 19.67
N TYR A 60 4.83 -11.97 20.03
CA TYR A 60 5.90 -11.63 19.09
C TYR A 60 7.17 -12.49 19.30
N GLY A 61 7.11 -13.49 20.19
CA GLY A 61 8.26 -14.32 20.57
C GLY A 61 9.40 -13.54 21.23
N GLY A 62 9.11 -12.35 21.78
CA GLY A 62 10.13 -11.42 22.29
C GLY A 62 10.85 -10.58 21.22
N VAL A 63 10.42 -10.62 19.95
CA VAL A 63 10.93 -9.69 18.92
C VAL A 63 10.41 -8.30 19.19
N SER A 64 11.31 -7.33 19.42
CA SER A 64 10.95 -5.93 19.61
C SER A 64 10.26 -5.34 18.38
N ILE A 65 9.11 -4.71 18.61
CA ILE A 65 8.35 -3.97 17.59
C ILE A 65 8.74 -2.49 17.67
N THR A 66 8.79 -1.78 16.54
CA THR A 66 9.19 -0.37 16.47
C THR A 66 8.25 0.47 15.60
N ASN A 67 8.40 1.79 15.65
CA ASN A 67 7.77 2.72 14.69
C ASN A 67 8.28 2.57 13.23
N LYS A 68 9.36 1.82 13.00
CA LYS A 68 9.98 1.57 11.69
C LYS A 68 9.33 0.40 10.95
N ASP A 69 8.62 -0.46 11.67
CA ASP A 69 7.86 -1.56 11.11
C ASP A 69 6.64 -1.06 10.32
N TYR A 70 6.12 -1.85 9.36
CA TYR A 70 5.03 -1.41 8.50
C TYR A 70 3.67 -1.74 9.11
N TYR A 71 2.84 -0.71 9.28
CA TYR A 71 1.48 -0.81 9.83
C TYR A 71 0.50 -0.42 8.73
N PHE A 72 -0.47 -1.27 8.45
CA PHE A 72 -1.52 -1.03 7.46
C PHE A 72 -2.89 -1.42 8.00
N PHE A 73 -3.87 -0.58 7.76
CA PHE A 73 -5.23 -0.73 8.28
C PHE A 73 -6.14 -1.26 7.17
N ILE A 74 -6.97 -2.24 7.51
CA ILE A 74 -7.95 -2.85 6.61
C ILE A 74 -9.33 -2.57 7.20
N ASN A 75 -10.12 -1.73 6.53
CA ASN A 75 -11.50 -1.46 6.85
C ASN A 75 -12.39 -1.98 5.72
N ARG A 76 -13.17 -3.04 5.98
CA ARG A 76 -14.15 -3.61 5.03
C ARG A 76 -15.60 -3.44 5.50
N GLY A 77 -15.81 -2.69 6.59
CA GLY A 77 -17.13 -2.35 7.11
C GLY A 77 -17.70 -3.40 8.07
N GLU A 78 -19.03 -3.50 8.09
CA GLU A 78 -19.77 -4.42 8.96
C GLU A 78 -20.08 -5.72 8.23
N SER A 79 -19.56 -6.86 8.71
CA SER A 79 -19.80 -8.17 8.10
C SER A 79 -20.97 -8.92 8.76
N ILE A 80 -21.17 -10.16 8.32
CA ILE A 80 -22.39 -10.95 8.56
C ILE A 80 -22.42 -11.49 10.00
N GLN A 81 -23.62 -11.73 10.55
CA GLN A 81 -23.80 -12.29 11.90
C GLN A 81 -22.98 -13.57 12.10
N THR A 82 -22.02 -13.53 13.02
CA THR A 82 -21.32 -14.71 13.52
C THR A 82 -22.30 -15.64 14.24
N ALA A 83 -22.29 -16.93 13.93
CA ALA A 83 -23.17 -17.90 14.55
C ALA A 83 -22.88 -18.04 16.06
N GLY A 84 -23.74 -17.46 16.90
CA GLY A 84 -23.60 -17.41 18.36
C GLY A 84 -23.52 -16.00 18.96
N ALA A 85 -23.36 -14.96 18.13
CA ALA A 85 -23.46 -13.57 18.59
C ALA A 85 -24.88 -13.24 19.06
N ALA A 86 -25.00 -12.31 20.02
CA ALA A 86 -26.31 -11.81 20.47
C ALA A 86 -27.05 -11.12 19.31
N GLN A 87 -28.36 -11.31 19.22
CA GLN A 87 -29.18 -10.90 18.07
C GLN A 87 -29.24 -9.36 17.89
N GLY A 88 -28.23 -8.82 17.20
CA GLY A 88 -28.04 -7.39 16.98
C GLY A 88 -26.57 -7.00 16.77
N GLN A 89 -25.61 -7.76 17.32
CA GLN A 89 -24.19 -7.56 17.02
C GLN A 89 -23.83 -8.13 15.65
N LYS A 90 -23.18 -7.30 14.83
CA LYS A 90 -22.43 -7.71 13.64
C LYS A 90 -20.95 -7.80 14.02
N ALA A 91 -20.18 -8.65 13.33
CA ALA A 91 -18.74 -8.55 13.38
C ALA A 91 -18.29 -7.37 12.51
N THR A 92 -17.42 -6.51 13.03
CA THR A 92 -16.78 -5.44 12.25
C THR A 92 -15.48 -5.96 11.65
N GLU A 93 -15.33 -5.85 10.34
CA GLU A 93 -14.11 -6.28 9.64
C GLU A 93 -13.14 -5.10 9.55
N ARG A 94 -12.59 -4.78 10.72
CA ARG A 94 -11.60 -3.74 10.96
C ARG A 94 -10.35 -4.40 11.54
N TYR A 95 -9.26 -4.38 10.78
CA TYR A 95 -8.02 -5.04 11.14
C TYR A 95 -6.83 -4.10 10.99
N VAL A 96 -5.75 -4.40 11.72
CA VAL A 96 -4.43 -3.82 11.48
C VAL A 96 -3.41 -4.92 11.26
N GLY A 97 -2.74 -4.86 10.11
CA GLY A 97 -1.61 -5.71 9.76
C GLY A 97 -0.29 -5.04 10.14
N ILE A 98 0.65 -5.83 10.65
CA ILE A 98 1.94 -5.38 11.15
C ILE A 98 3.03 -6.27 10.53
N VAL A 99 3.88 -5.68 9.68
CA VAL A 99 5.08 -6.34 9.14
C VAL A 99 6.31 -5.90 9.93
N TYR A 100 6.89 -6.83 10.69
CA TYR A 100 7.99 -6.61 11.63
C TYR A 100 9.10 -7.66 11.45
N GLY A 101 10.16 -7.62 12.26
CA GLY A 101 11.21 -8.66 12.26
C GLY A 101 12.60 -8.13 12.60
N ALA A 102 13.44 -8.99 13.17
CA ALA A 102 14.80 -8.66 13.63
C ALA A 102 15.83 -8.69 12.49
N ALA A 103 17.05 -8.17 12.74
CA ALA A 103 18.11 -8.06 11.71
C ALA A 103 18.81 -9.39 11.34
N ALA A 104 18.39 -10.51 11.93
CA ALA A 104 18.97 -11.84 11.71
C ALA A 104 17.92 -12.91 11.37
N ASP A 105 16.65 -12.54 11.32
CA ASP A 105 15.50 -13.39 11.04
C ASP A 105 14.70 -12.79 9.88
N ALA A 106 14.02 -13.62 9.09
CA ALA A 106 13.11 -13.14 8.06
C ALA A 106 12.00 -12.25 8.65
N SER A 107 11.51 -11.28 7.86
CA SER A 107 10.34 -10.48 8.22
C SER A 107 9.11 -11.35 8.54
N LYS A 108 8.20 -10.82 9.34
CA LYS A 108 7.01 -11.51 9.87
C LYS A 108 5.77 -10.64 9.71
N LEU A 109 4.63 -11.26 9.41
CA LEU A 109 3.32 -10.62 9.44
C LEU A 109 2.49 -11.16 10.60
N ARG A 110 1.85 -10.23 11.32
CA ARG A 110 0.70 -10.49 12.20
C ARG A 110 -0.44 -9.54 11.84
N ILE A 111 -1.68 -9.98 12.07
CA ILE A 111 -2.88 -9.18 11.86
C ILE A 111 -3.75 -9.28 13.10
N PHE A 112 -4.25 -8.16 13.59
CA PHE A 112 -5.13 -8.09 14.77
C PHE A 112 -6.46 -7.40 14.41
N ASN A 113 -7.55 -7.89 14.99
CA ASN A 113 -8.86 -7.27 14.90
C ASN A 113 -8.92 -6.03 15.81
N LEU A 114 -9.29 -4.87 15.26
CA LEU A 114 -9.23 -3.57 15.92
C LEU A 114 -10.32 -3.35 16.97
N ASP A 115 -11.39 -4.15 16.95
CA ASP A 115 -12.52 -4.04 17.88
C ASP A 115 -12.47 -5.07 19.02
N THR A 116 -11.73 -6.18 18.84
CA THR A 116 -11.63 -7.26 19.84
C THR A 116 -10.22 -7.48 20.38
N GLY A 117 -9.18 -6.99 19.69
CA GLY A 117 -7.78 -7.31 19.98
C GLY A 117 -7.33 -8.71 19.50
N ALA A 118 -8.23 -9.54 18.99
CA ALA A 118 -7.92 -10.92 18.64
C ALA A 118 -6.93 -11.02 17.46
N PRO A 119 -5.92 -11.91 17.54
CA PRO A 119 -5.05 -12.20 16.41
C PRO A 119 -5.77 -13.03 15.34
N ALA A 120 -5.65 -12.61 14.08
CA ALA A 120 -6.17 -13.34 12.94
C ALA A 120 -5.19 -14.44 12.47
N THR A 121 -5.74 -15.51 11.89
CA THR A 121 -4.94 -16.60 11.31
C THR A 121 -4.49 -16.25 9.90
N ILE A 122 -3.23 -16.48 9.58
CA ILE A 122 -2.62 -16.22 8.26
C ILE A 122 -2.16 -17.54 7.65
N THR A 123 -2.63 -17.82 6.43
CA THR A 123 -2.14 -18.92 5.59
C THR A 123 -1.15 -18.39 4.57
N LEU A 124 0.08 -18.88 4.58
CA LEU A 124 1.09 -18.61 3.56
C LEU A 124 1.02 -19.66 2.45
N LYS A 125 1.05 -19.20 1.20
CA LYS A 125 1.25 -20.05 0.01
C LYS A 125 2.47 -19.63 -0.77
N ASP A 126 3.08 -20.59 -1.46
CA ASP A 126 4.10 -20.35 -2.47
C ASP A 126 3.49 -20.03 -3.85
N ALA A 127 4.34 -19.74 -4.84
CA ALA A 127 3.93 -19.53 -6.23
C ALA A 127 3.22 -20.76 -6.84
N ALA A 128 3.45 -21.97 -6.31
CA ALA A 128 2.79 -23.20 -6.72
C ALA A 128 1.38 -23.39 -6.10
N GLU A 129 0.90 -22.43 -5.30
CA GLU A 129 -0.33 -22.50 -4.48
C GLU A 129 -0.30 -23.55 -3.35
N ALA A 130 0.87 -24.12 -3.04
CA ALA A 130 1.01 -25.03 -1.91
C ALA A 130 1.06 -24.24 -0.59
N THR A 131 0.32 -24.70 0.42
CA THR A 131 0.35 -24.09 1.75
C THR A 131 1.70 -24.35 2.42
N VAL A 132 2.46 -23.28 2.63
CA VAL A 132 3.76 -23.30 3.33
C VAL A 132 3.54 -23.39 4.85
N SER A 133 2.58 -22.62 5.37
CA SER A 133 2.19 -22.65 6.78
C SER A 133 0.82 -21.99 7.02
N THR A 134 0.16 -22.33 8.13
CA THR A 134 -1.02 -21.60 8.63
C THR A 134 -0.85 -21.36 10.13
N ALA A 135 -0.78 -20.09 10.55
CA ALA A 135 -0.55 -19.69 11.94
C ALA A 135 -1.00 -18.24 12.20
N ALA A 136 -1.10 -17.82 13.47
CA ALA A 136 -1.32 -16.41 13.83
C ALA A 136 -0.11 -15.50 13.53
N GLU A 137 1.07 -16.10 13.32
CA GLU A 137 2.32 -15.43 12.93
C GLU A 137 2.83 -16.04 11.63
N ALA A 138 3.04 -15.22 10.61
CA ALA A 138 3.49 -15.68 9.30
C ALA A 138 4.93 -15.22 9.03
N SER A 139 5.89 -16.15 8.94
CA SER A 139 7.25 -15.83 8.47
C SER A 139 7.22 -15.56 6.97
N LEU A 140 7.54 -14.34 6.57
CA LEU A 140 7.43 -13.87 5.19
C LEU A 140 8.67 -14.28 4.36
N PRO A 141 8.53 -14.34 3.02
CA PRO A 141 9.67 -14.44 2.12
C PRO A 141 10.56 -13.19 2.16
N ASP A 142 11.82 -13.37 1.75
CA ASP A 142 12.88 -12.35 1.62
C ASP A 142 12.42 -11.08 0.87
N TYR A 143 11.39 -11.16 0.03
CA TYR A 143 10.72 -10.03 -0.62
C TYR A 143 10.34 -8.90 0.36
N PHE A 144 10.05 -9.22 1.62
CA PHE A 144 9.61 -8.25 2.64
C PHE A 144 10.75 -7.65 3.46
N ASP A 145 11.99 -8.07 3.25
CA ASP A 145 13.14 -7.54 3.99
C ASP A 145 13.59 -6.18 3.41
N CYS A 146 13.71 -5.19 4.30
CA CYS A 146 14.00 -3.80 3.93
C CYS A 146 15.35 -3.34 4.51
N PRO A 147 16.10 -2.46 3.79
CA PRO A 147 17.34 -1.88 4.30
C PRO A 147 17.17 -1.24 5.68
N GLY A 148 18.01 -1.63 6.63
CA GLY A 148 17.96 -1.09 8.00
C GLY A 148 16.68 -1.40 8.79
N LEU A 149 15.87 -2.37 8.32
CA LEU A 149 14.54 -2.71 8.85
C LEU A 149 13.51 -1.57 8.75
N ASP A 150 13.74 -0.58 7.87
CA ASP A 150 12.90 0.63 7.75
C ASP A 150 11.63 0.41 6.90
N ARG A 151 10.89 -0.65 7.24
CA ARG A 151 9.73 -1.19 6.51
C ARG A 151 8.65 -0.13 6.26
N VAL A 152 8.45 0.81 7.18
CA VAL A 152 7.46 1.90 7.08
C VAL A 152 7.68 2.80 5.85
N ASN A 153 8.95 3.03 5.48
CA ASN A 153 9.30 3.85 4.34
C ASN A 153 9.31 3.06 3.03
N TYR A 154 9.68 1.77 3.07
CA TYR A 154 9.86 0.96 1.87
C TYR A 154 8.68 0.06 1.48
N ILE A 155 7.85 -0.38 2.42
CA ILE A 155 6.64 -1.14 2.13
C ILE A 155 5.49 -0.17 1.83
N LYS A 156 4.64 -0.54 0.88
CA LYS A 156 3.39 0.13 0.51
C LYS A 156 2.27 -0.90 0.39
N SER A 157 1.04 -0.43 0.54
CA SER A 157 -0.14 -1.25 0.28
C SER A 157 -1.28 -0.44 -0.32
N ALA A 158 -2.17 -1.13 -1.03
CA ALA A 158 -3.52 -0.65 -1.32
C ALA A 158 -4.49 -1.83 -1.31
N THR A 159 -5.72 -1.59 -0.86
CA THR A 159 -6.79 -2.60 -0.81
C THR A 159 -7.85 -2.31 -1.84
N TYR A 160 -8.27 -3.33 -2.60
CA TYR A 160 -9.38 -3.26 -3.52
C TYR A 160 -10.29 -4.47 -3.34
N ALA A 161 -11.57 -4.21 -3.05
CA ALA A 161 -12.53 -5.23 -2.63
C ALA A 161 -11.91 -6.18 -1.58
N ASP A 162 -11.79 -7.47 -1.89
CA ASP A 162 -11.29 -8.46 -0.93
C ASP A 162 -9.79 -8.74 -0.93
N THR A 163 -9.03 -8.03 -1.76
CA THR A 163 -7.58 -8.24 -1.95
C THR A 163 -6.78 -7.00 -1.56
N THR A 164 -5.82 -7.17 -0.66
CA THR A 164 -4.83 -6.15 -0.28
C THR A 164 -3.49 -6.50 -0.95
N TYR A 165 -2.98 -5.60 -1.79
CA TYR A 165 -1.67 -5.78 -2.43
C TYR A 165 -0.57 -5.17 -1.56
N LEU A 166 0.54 -5.89 -1.39
CA LEU A 166 1.71 -5.49 -0.61
C LEU A 166 2.94 -5.37 -1.53
N LEU A 167 3.55 -4.20 -1.59
CA LEU A 167 4.71 -3.87 -2.43
C LEU A 167 5.92 -3.54 -1.56
N ASN A 168 7.09 -4.13 -1.84
CA ASN A 168 8.38 -3.62 -1.37
C ASN A 168 9.05 -2.78 -2.48
N THR A 169 9.11 -1.46 -2.27
CA THR A 169 9.73 -0.51 -3.21
C THR A 169 11.26 -0.68 -3.37
N THR A 170 11.90 -1.52 -2.55
CA THR A 170 13.33 -1.83 -2.70
C THR A 170 13.63 -3.01 -3.62
N VAL A 171 12.61 -3.73 -4.09
CA VAL A 171 12.77 -4.81 -5.07
C VAL A 171 12.69 -4.23 -6.49
N THR A 172 13.53 -4.75 -7.38
CA THR A 172 13.51 -4.43 -8.81
C THR A 172 12.68 -5.49 -9.52
N ALA A 173 11.64 -5.10 -10.27
CA ALA A 173 10.74 -6.04 -10.92
C ALA A 173 11.43 -6.74 -12.12
N ALA A 174 11.26 -8.05 -12.24
CA ALA A 174 11.95 -8.88 -13.23
C ALA A 174 11.00 -9.62 -14.19
N LYS A 175 11.55 -10.04 -15.33
CA LYS A 175 10.94 -11.09 -16.17
C LYS A 175 11.22 -12.44 -15.52
N ASP A 176 10.29 -13.39 -15.59
CA ASP A 176 10.65 -14.79 -15.37
C ASP A 176 11.69 -15.19 -16.45
N THR A 177 12.66 -16.02 -16.06
CA THR A 177 13.73 -16.51 -16.95
C THR A 177 13.50 -17.95 -17.40
N THR A 178 12.50 -18.64 -16.82
CA THR A 178 12.26 -20.07 -16.96
C THR A 178 11.07 -20.40 -17.87
N SER A 179 9.92 -19.73 -17.71
CA SER A 179 8.77 -19.90 -18.60
C SER A 179 9.04 -19.29 -19.97
N ARG A 180 8.76 -20.08 -21.01
CA ARG A 180 8.88 -19.72 -22.41
C ARG A 180 7.72 -20.26 -23.21
N THR A 181 7.36 -19.55 -24.26
CA THR A 181 6.45 -20.04 -25.29
C THR A 181 7.05 -21.21 -26.08
N ASN A 182 6.23 -21.86 -26.90
CA ASN A 182 6.64 -23.02 -27.69
C ASN A 182 7.91 -22.77 -28.51
N ALA A 183 8.76 -23.80 -28.59
CA ALA A 183 9.89 -23.85 -29.51
C ALA A 183 9.43 -23.65 -30.96
N HIS A 184 10.22 -22.93 -31.78
CA HIS A 184 9.90 -22.84 -33.20
C HIS A 184 10.15 -24.20 -33.86
N LYS A 185 9.07 -24.90 -34.22
CA LYS A 185 9.14 -26.17 -34.93
C LYS A 185 9.58 -26.00 -36.39
N LYS A 186 10.87 -25.71 -36.58
CA LYS A 186 11.50 -25.56 -37.89
C LYS A 186 11.40 -26.82 -38.77
N HIS A 187 11.17 -27.99 -38.18
CA HIS A 187 10.93 -29.24 -38.91
C HIS A 187 9.46 -29.46 -39.34
N ASP A 188 8.52 -28.58 -38.99
CA ASP A 188 7.11 -28.70 -39.39
C ASP A 188 6.79 -27.87 -40.66
N ALA A 189 5.95 -28.40 -41.54
CA ALA A 189 5.41 -27.68 -42.70
C ALA A 189 4.00 -28.19 -43.08
N LEU A 190 3.23 -27.36 -43.79
CA LEU A 190 1.93 -27.74 -44.36
C LEU A 190 1.93 -27.54 -45.88
N ALA A 191 1.35 -28.49 -46.60
CA ALA A 191 1.01 -28.39 -48.02
C ALA A 191 -0.48 -28.71 -48.22
N PHE A 192 -1.22 -27.92 -49.00
CA PHE A 192 -2.66 -28.14 -49.15
C PHE A 192 -3.17 -27.85 -50.57
N ILE A 193 -4.13 -28.68 -51.01
CA ILE A 193 -4.73 -28.59 -52.34
C ILE A 193 -5.94 -27.66 -52.28
N LYS A 194 -5.82 -26.50 -52.93
CA LYS A 194 -6.88 -25.48 -53.04
C LYS A 194 -7.91 -25.85 -54.11
N ILE A 195 -7.44 -26.36 -55.25
CA ILE A 195 -8.29 -26.70 -56.41
C ILE A 195 -7.78 -28.00 -57.04
N GLY A 196 -8.67 -28.97 -57.22
CA GLY A 196 -8.43 -30.15 -58.04
C GLY A 196 -8.82 -29.90 -59.50
N ALA A 197 -7.91 -30.13 -60.44
CA ALA A 197 -8.14 -29.90 -61.86
C ALA A 197 -7.57 -31.05 -62.73
N GLN A 198 -8.15 -31.26 -63.91
CA GLN A 198 -7.67 -32.25 -64.89
C GLN A 198 -6.34 -31.79 -65.53
N GLY A 199 -5.50 -32.74 -65.95
CA GLY A 199 -4.25 -32.48 -66.66
C GLY A 199 -3.25 -31.58 -65.91
N THR A 200 -3.34 -31.51 -64.59
CA THR A 200 -2.60 -30.54 -63.75
C THR A 200 -1.50 -31.25 -62.98
N LYS A 201 -0.29 -30.68 -63.01
CA LYS A 201 0.85 -31.13 -62.21
C LYS A 201 0.97 -30.27 -60.95
N TYR A 202 1.03 -30.93 -59.81
CA TYR A 202 1.28 -30.39 -58.47
C TYR A 202 2.68 -30.83 -58.06
N GLN A 203 3.52 -29.92 -57.57
CA GLN A 203 4.90 -30.24 -57.18
C GLN A 203 5.27 -29.58 -55.85
N LEU A 204 5.93 -30.34 -54.99
CA LEU A 204 6.63 -29.85 -53.81
C LEU A 204 8.13 -29.90 -54.09
N LYS A 205 8.81 -28.76 -54.01
CA LYS A 205 10.27 -28.64 -54.07
C LYS A 205 10.81 -28.47 -52.66
N PHE A 206 11.83 -29.26 -52.32
CA PHE A 206 12.52 -29.24 -51.03
C PHE A 206 13.99 -28.87 -51.22
N THR A 207 14.52 -28.09 -50.27
CA THR A 207 15.95 -27.77 -50.16
C THR A 207 16.39 -27.97 -48.72
N ASP A 208 17.21 -28.98 -48.47
CA ASP A 208 17.90 -29.13 -47.19
C ASP A 208 19.03 -28.09 -47.10
N SER A 209 19.35 -27.65 -45.88
CA SER A 209 20.50 -26.78 -45.59
C SER A 209 21.85 -27.47 -45.88
N ASP A 210 21.91 -28.81 -45.71
CA ASP A 210 23.10 -29.62 -45.92
C ASP A 210 23.33 -30.04 -47.37
N THR A 211 24.60 -30.20 -47.74
CA THR A 211 25.05 -30.54 -49.10
C THR A 211 24.54 -31.89 -49.59
N GLY A 212 23.45 -31.88 -50.35
CA GLY A 212 22.87 -33.05 -51.03
C GLY A 212 23.90 -33.84 -51.84
N SER A 213 24.11 -35.10 -51.47
CA SER A 213 25.20 -35.94 -51.99
C SER A 213 24.94 -36.41 -53.43
N GLY A 214 25.59 -35.78 -54.40
CA GLY A 214 25.56 -36.19 -55.81
C GLY A 214 25.99 -35.12 -56.81
N ILE A 215 25.94 -33.85 -56.40
CA ILE A 215 26.37 -32.68 -57.20
C ILE A 215 27.75 -32.23 -56.72
N THR A 216 28.66 -31.88 -57.64
CA THR A 216 29.84 -31.09 -57.27
C THR A 216 29.48 -29.61 -57.39
N PRO A 217 29.70 -28.77 -56.36
CA PRO A 217 29.20 -27.41 -56.37
C PRO A 217 29.96 -26.53 -57.36
N ALA A 218 29.23 -25.69 -58.10
CA ALA A 218 29.80 -24.55 -58.78
C ALA A 218 30.31 -23.53 -57.75
N ALA A 219 31.42 -22.86 -58.08
CA ALA A 219 32.01 -21.81 -57.28
C ALA A 219 32.31 -20.60 -58.17
N ILE A 220 31.89 -19.42 -57.74
CA ILE A 220 32.14 -18.14 -58.43
C ILE A 220 32.81 -17.14 -57.48
N SER A 221 33.48 -16.14 -58.06
CA SER A 221 33.96 -14.95 -57.34
C SER A 221 33.43 -13.68 -58.01
N LEU A 222 33.17 -12.66 -57.20
CA LEU A 222 32.64 -11.36 -57.63
C LEU A 222 33.72 -10.29 -57.47
N THR A 223 33.95 -9.51 -58.53
CA THR A 223 34.78 -8.29 -58.45
C THR A 223 33.85 -7.09 -58.28
N TYR A 224 34.14 -6.22 -57.32
CA TYR A 224 33.39 -4.98 -57.06
C TYR A 224 34.21 -3.75 -57.44
N ARG A 225 33.54 -2.67 -57.87
CA ARG A 225 34.12 -1.31 -57.86
C ARG A 225 33.37 -0.40 -56.89
N SER A 226 34.06 0.58 -56.33
CA SER A 226 33.42 1.69 -55.64
C SER A 226 32.78 2.66 -56.64
N ARG A 227 31.65 3.24 -56.22
CA ARG A 227 30.92 4.31 -56.89
C ARG A 227 30.46 5.30 -55.83
N ASN A 228 31.00 6.52 -55.86
CA ASN A 228 30.61 7.59 -54.94
C ASN A 228 29.49 8.40 -55.60
N TRP A 229 28.35 8.57 -54.92
CA TRP A 229 27.19 9.27 -55.47
C TRP A 229 27.12 10.70 -54.95
N TRP A 230 27.03 11.69 -55.84
CA TRP A 230 27.03 13.10 -55.46
C TRP A 230 25.65 13.52 -54.92
N GLY A 231 25.60 13.87 -53.63
CA GLY A 231 24.41 14.28 -52.89
C GLY A 231 24.76 14.64 -51.44
N PRO A 232 23.82 15.16 -50.63
CA PRO A 232 24.10 15.58 -49.25
C PRO A 232 24.44 14.38 -48.35
N GLY A 233 25.70 14.32 -47.89
CA GLY A 233 26.23 13.21 -47.10
C GLY A 233 26.79 12.10 -48.00
N ASP A 234 28.04 12.27 -48.44
CA ASP A 234 28.73 11.42 -49.42
C ASP A 234 28.58 9.92 -49.10
N ARG A 235 27.75 9.22 -49.90
CA ARG A 235 27.60 7.76 -49.80
C ARG A 235 28.55 7.08 -50.77
N GLU A 236 29.53 6.40 -50.21
CA GLU A 236 30.30 5.40 -50.91
C GLU A 236 29.45 4.13 -51.05
N GLY A 237 29.34 3.61 -52.26
CA GLY A 237 28.66 2.35 -52.53
C GLY A 237 29.45 1.49 -53.50
N TRP A 238 29.05 0.22 -53.63
CA TRP A 238 29.76 -0.77 -54.41
C TRP A 238 28.81 -1.50 -55.36
N GLU A 239 29.30 -1.81 -56.56
CA GLU A 239 28.56 -2.53 -57.60
C GLU A 239 29.43 -3.64 -58.20
N VAL A 240 28.81 -4.76 -58.59
CA VAL A 240 29.49 -5.91 -59.22
C VAL A 240 29.93 -5.52 -60.63
N THR A 241 31.22 -5.72 -60.95
CA THR A 241 31.78 -5.46 -62.29
C THR A 241 32.12 -6.71 -63.08
N GLU A 242 32.35 -7.84 -62.41
CA GLU A 242 32.81 -9.09 -63.03
C GLU A 242 32.40 -10.30 -62.19
N VAL A 243 32.13 -11.43 -62.85
CA VAL A 243 31.76 -12.70 -62.23
C VAL A 243 32.61 -13.82 -62.83
N THR A 244 33.54 -14.36 -62.05
CA THR A 244 34.50 -15.37 -62.49
C THR A 244 34.07 -16.75 -62.02
N ILE A 245 34.02 -17.74 -62.93
CA ILE A 245 33.79 -19.16 -62.58
C ILE A 245 35.10 -19.76 -62.08
N ASN A 246 35.16 -20.09 -60.79
CA ASN A 246 36.30 -20.78 -60.16
C ASN A 246 36.15 -22.31 -60.27
N ALA A 247 34.92 -22.82 -60.24
CA ALA A 247 34.57 -24.20 -60.54
C ALA A 247 33.19 -24.25 -61.20
N ALA A 248 33.05 -25.03 -62.27
CA ALA A 248 31.78 -25.15 -63.01
C ALA A 248 30.72 -26.02 -62.29
N GLY A 249 31.15 -26.89 -61.37
CA GLY A 249 30.30 -27.92 -60.77
C GLY A 249 29.81 -28.98 -61.77
N THR A 250 29.05 -29.96 -61.29
CA THR A 250 28.46 -31.04 -62.11
C THR A 250 27.18 -31.58 -61.47
N GLY A 251 26.10 -31.70 -62.25
CA GLY A 251 24.84 -32.33 -61.85
C GLY A 251 23.63 -31.39 -61.76
N TYR A 252 23.75 -30.15 -62.24
CA TYR A 252 22.64 -29.19 -62.28
C TYR A 252 21.61 -29.55 -63.35
N ALA A 253 20.35 -29.76 -62.96
CA ALA A 253 19.22 -30.00 -63.87
C ALA A 253 18.57 -28.71 -64.40
N GLU A 254 18.59 -27.64 -63.60
CA GLU A 254 18.21 -26.28 -63.97
C GLU A 254 19.39 -25.35 -63.65
N ALA A 255 19.46 -24.17 -64.28
CA ALA A 255 20.57 -23.25 -64.04
C ALA A 255 20.53 -22.72 -62.59
N PRO A 256 21.62 -22.84 -61.80
CA PRO A 256 21.61 -22.40 -60.40
C PRO A 256 21.48 -20.88 -60.28
N ALA A 257 20.83 -20.42 -59.22
CA ALA A 257 20.74 -19.00 -58.87
C ALA A 257 21.95 -18.57 -58.02
N VAL A 258 22.38 -17.32 -58.18
CA VAL A 258 23.29 -16.67 -57.23
C VAL A 258 22.46 -16.00 -56.15
N LEU A 259 22.50 -16.56 -54.93
CA LEU A 259 21.94 -15.91 -53.75
C LEU A 259 22.93 -14.88 -53.21
N PHE A 260 22.40 -13.78 -52.69
CA PHE A 260 23.10 -12.81 -51.88
C PHE A 260 22.53 -12.89 -50.47
N GLU A 261 23.36 -12.65 -49.44
CA GLU A 261 22.86 -12.53 -48.07
C GLU A 261 21.91 -11.33 -47.99
N ASP A 262 20.80 -11.51 -47.26
CA ASP A 262 19.73 -10.52 -47.11
C ASP A 262 20.16 -9.44 -46.10
N ASP A 263 21.02 -8.53 -46.59
CA ASP A 263 21.64 -7.43 -45.85
C ASP A 263 20.99 -6.11 -46.29
N ASP A 264 20.36 -5.39 -45.34
CA ASP A 264 19.69 -4.10 -45.54
C ASP A 264 20.55 -3.01 -46.20
N ARG A 265 21.88 -3.21 -46.29
CA ARG A 265 22.79 -2.32 -47.03
C ARG A 265 22.68 -2.48 -48.55
N TRP A 266 22.01 -3.50 -49.08
CA TRP A 266 21.70 -3.61 -50.51
C TRP A 266 20.56 -2.66 -50.91
N ILE A 267 20.91 -1.44 -51.33
CA ILE A 267 19.98 -0.49 -51.97
C ILE A 267 19.33 -1.12 -53.23
N ARG A 268 20.06 -2.03 -53.89
CA ARG A 268 19.54 -2.95 -54.91
C ARG A 268 20.42 -4.19 -54.95
N THR A 269 19.87 -5.38 -54.76
CA THR A 269 20.63 -6.63 -54.90
C THR A 269 21.10 -6.82 -56.36
N PRO A 270 22.26 -7.44 -56.60
CA PRO A 270 22.69 -7.76 -57.97
C PRO A 270 21.88 -8.93 -58.52
N VAL A 271 21.79 -9.02 -59.85
CA VAL A 271 21.14 -10.13 -60.54
C VAL A 271 22.13 -10.73 -61.52
N ILE A 272 22.56 -11.96 -61.25
CA ILE A 272 23.50 -12.72 -62.08
C ILE A 272 22.77 -13.93 -62.65
N ARG A 273 22.71 -14.03 -63.97
CA ARG A 273 22.25 -15.22 -64.67
C ARG A 273 23.43 -16.16 -64.87
N LEU A 274 23.25 -17.43 -64.50
CA LEU A 274 24.16 -18.53 -64.84
C LEU A 274 23.56 -19.33 -66.00
N SER A 275 24.42 -19.89 -66.87
CA SER A 275 24.01 -20.83 -67.92
C SER A 275 24.69 -22.18 -67.71
N ILE A 276 23.96 -23.27 -67.90
CA ILE A 276 24.48 -24.64 -67.74
C ILE A 276 24.57 -25.40 -69.07
N SER A 277 25.54 -26.30 -69.14
CA SER A 277 25.73 -27.28 -70.21
C SER A 277 24.61 -28.32 -70.23
N ALA A 278 24.51 -29.06 -71.34
CA ALA A 278 23.71 -30.29 -71.40
C ALA A 278 24.23 -31.45 -70.51
N SER A 279 25.34 -31.25 -69.81
CA SER A 279 25.88 -32.16 -68.77
C SER A 279 25.71 -31.62 -67.34
N GLY A 280 24.99 -30.51 -67.16
CA GLY A 280 24.70 -29.92 -65.85
C GLY A 280 25.90 -29.28 -65.15
N ALA A 281 26.77 -28.61 -65.91
CA ALA A 281 27.90 -27.82 -65.40
C ALA A 281 27.75 -26.35 -65.83
N VAL A 282 28.13 -25.38 -65.00
CA VAL A 282 28.01 -23.95 -65.32
C VAL A 282 29.05 -23.54 -66.39
N GLU A 283 28.58 -23.10 -67.56
CA GLU A 283 29.42 -22.71 -68.70
C GLU A 283 29.62 -21.19 -68.81
N SER A 284 28.66 -20.37 -68.37
CA SER A 284 28.77 -18.91 -68.48
C SER A 284 28.00 -18.16 -67.39
N THR A 285 28.36 -16.87 -67.23
CA THR A 285 27.76 -15.91 -66.31
C THR A 285 27.35 -14.65 -67.08
N GLU A 286 26.28 -13.98 -66.67
CA GLU A 286 25.83 -12.71 -67.22
C GLU A 286 25.33 -11.81 -66.08
N ILE A 287 25.91 -10.63 -65.92
CA ILE A 287 25.40 -9.61 -64.98
C ILE A 287 24.19 -8.94 -65.63
N ILE A 288 23.00 -9.25 -65.13
CA ILE A 288 21.73 -8.62 -65.52
C ILE A 288 21.57 -7.28 -64.78
N ASP A 289 21.94 -7.25 -63.51
CA ASP A 289 22.08 -6.04 -62.70
C ASP A 289 23.32 -6.14 -61.80
N ALA A 290 24.11 -5.07 -61.75
CA ALA A 290 25.31 -4.97 -60.91
C ALA A 290 25.01 -4.73 -59.42
N GLY A 291 23.75 -4.42 -59.08
CA GLY A 291 23.32 -4.01 -57.74
C GLY A 291 23.87 -2.64 -57.32
N ILE A 292 23.57 -2.24 -56.08
CA ILE A 292 24.24 -1.19 -55.30
C ILE A 292 24.21 -1.62 -53.83
N TYR A 293 25.39 -1.82 -53.23
CA TYR A 293 25.60 -1.98 -51.80
C TYR A 293 26.08 -0.67 -51.17
N ASN A 294 25.62 -0.34 -49.96
CA ASN A 294 25.88 0.93 -49.27
C ASN A 294 26.96 0.74 -48.17
N GLY A 295 28.14 1.34 -48.31
CA GLY A 295 29.20 1.24 -47.31
C GLY A 295 30.59 1.74 -47.76
N THR A 296 31.39 2.19 -46.79
CA THR A 296 32.77 2.67 -46.98
C THR A 296 33.79 1.55 -47.20
N THR A 297 33.39 0.29 -47.07
CA THR A 297 34.16 -0.89 -47.46
C THR A 297 33.37 -1.72 -48.46
N ALA A 298 34.06 -2.34 -49.41
CA ALA A 298 33.46 -3.32 -50.29
C ALA A 298 32.82 -4.46 -49.47
N PRO A 299 31.70 -5.04 -49.92
CA PRO A 299 31.31 -6.36 -49.45
C PRO A 299 32.49 -7.32 -49.72
N GLY A 300 32.87 -8.09 -48.69
CA GLY A 300 34.18 -8.73 -48.61
C GLY A 300 34.50 -9.63 -49.80
N SER A 301 35.76 -9.64 -50.24
CA SER A 301 36.23 -10.43 -51.39
C SER A 301 35.93 -11.92 -51.18
N THR A 302 34.89 -12.42 -51.85
CA THR A 302 34.23 -13.68 -51.49
C THR A 302 34.96 -14.90 -52.04
N SER A 303 35.11 -15.92 -51.21
CA SER A 303 35.33 -17.30 -51.67
C SER A 303 34.28 -18.22 -51.08
N LEU A 304 33.53 -18.88 -51.96
CA LEU A 304 32.59 -19.98 -51.71
C LEU A 304 31.29 -19.63 -50.97
N PHE A 305 30.27 -19.22 -51.72
CA PHE A 305 28.98 -19.89 -51.59
C PHE A 305 28.97 -21.08 -52.56
N SER A 306 28.90 -22.30 -52.01
CA SER A 306 28.60 -23.50 -52.79
C SER A 306 27.09 -23.59 -52.99
N VAL A 307 26.62 -23.79 -54.23
CA VAL A 307 25.19 -24.00 -54.48
C VAL A 307 24.79 -25.42 -54.06
N THR A 308 24.42 -25.55 -52.79
CA THR A 308 23.47 -26.56 -52.30
C THR A 308 22.07 -26.13 -52.76
N GLY A 309 21.28 -26.94 -53.43
CA GLY A 309 21.59 -28.25 -54.00
C GLY A 309 20.65 -28.57 -55.16
N GLY A 310 20.62 -29.82 -55.60
CA GLY A 310 19.55 -30.28 -56.49
C GLY A 310 18.28 -30.48 -55.67
N TYR A 311 17.20 -29.78 -56.00
CA TYR A 311 15.94 -29.88 -55.27
C TYR A 311 15.49 -31.33 -55.13
N GLY A 312 15.04 -31.70 -53.93
CA GLY A 312 14.15 -32.84 -53.77
C GLY A 312 12.80 -32.47 -54.38
N VAL A 313 12.35 -33.16 -55.43
CA VAL A 313 11.08 -32.81 -56.10
C VAL A 313 10.13 -33.99 -56.06
N VAL A 314 9.10 -33.88 -55.23
CA VAL A 314 7.95 -34.78 -55.26
C VAL A 314 6.86 -34.15 -56.11
N SER A 315 6.25 -34.92 -57.01
CA SER A 315 5.18 -34.39 -57.84
C SER A 315 4.12 -35.41 -58.23
N VAL A 316 2.93 -34.87 -58.49
CA VAL A 316 1.70 -35.60 -58.73
C VAL A 316 1.00 -34.95 -59.92
N SER A 317 0.61 -35.74 -60.92
CA SER A 317 -0.05 -35.25 -62.14
C SER A 317 -1.39 -35.95 -62.35
N THR A 318 -2.47 -35.17 -62.42
CA THR A 318 -3.79 -35.69 -62.79
C THR A 318 -3.87 -35.94 -64.28
N ALA A 319 -4.60 -36.98 -64.70
CA ALA A 319 -4.82 -37.24 -66.12
C ALA A 319 -5.63 -36.13 -66.80
N ALA A 320 -5.38 -35.89 -68.09
CA ALA A 320 -6.17 -34.96 -68.91
C ALA A 320 -7.64 -35.39 -69.13
N ALA A 321 -8.01 -36.58 -68.65
CA ALA A 321 -9.37 -37.10 -68.61
C ALA A 321 -9.68 -37.77 -67.26
N ALA A 322 -9.13 -37.23 -66.16
CA ALA A 322 -9.35 -37.74 -64.80
C ALA A 322 -10.82 -37.66 -64.38
N THR A 323 -11.28 -38.65 -63.61
CA THR A 323 -12.65 -38.69 -63.06
C THR A 323 -12.86 -37.62 -61.96
N SER A 324 -14.11 -37.35 -61.58
CA SER A 324 -14.44 -36.43 -60.49
C SER A 324 -13.79 -36.78 -59.15
N GLU A 325 -13.54 -38.07 -58.91
CA GLU A 325 -12.83 -38.61 -57.74
C GLU A 325 -11.32 -38.36 -57.84
N GLN A 326 -10.72 -38.58 -59.01
CA GLN A 326 -9.31 -38.29 -59.29
C GLN A 326 -8.96 -36.80 -59.37
N ILE A 327 -9.95 -35.91 -59.28
CA ILE A 327 -9.77 -34.46 -59.11
C ILE A 327 -10.36 -33.95 -57.78
N ALA A 328 -10.70 -34.84 -56.84
CA ALA A 328 -11.00 -34.43 -55.47
C ALA A 328 -9.72 -33.94 -54.79
N THR A 329 -9.80 -32.84 -54.03
CA THR A 329 -8.64 -32.22 -53.38
C THR A 329 -8.01 -33.13 -52.33
N GLU A 330 -8.82 -33.94 -51.64
CA GLU A 330 -8.39 -35.00 -50.72
C GLU A 330 -7.64 -36.13 -51.44
N TYR A 331 -8.14 -36.59 -52.59
CA TYR A 331 -7.50 -37.66 -53.37
C TYR A 331 -6.14 -37.23 -53.94
N ILE A 332 -6.01 -35.95 -54.32
CA ILE A 332 -4.73 -35.36 -54.75
C ILE A 332 -3.78 -35.18 -53.55
N ALA A 333 -4.27 -34.78 -52.38
CA ALA A 333 -3.47 -34.65 -51.16
C ALA A 333 -2.89 -36.01 -50.72
N HIS A 334 -3.74 -37.03 -50.62
CA HIS A 334 -3.33 -38.40 -50.30
C HIS A 334 -2.33 -38.96 -51.33
N ALA A 335 -2.57 -38.74 -52.62
CA ALA A 335 -1.64 -39.14 -53.70
C ALA A 335 -0.25 -38.49 -53.59
N LEU A 336 -0.17 -37.31 -52.97
CA LEU A 336 1.06 -36.54 -52.77
C LEU A 336 1.75 -36.91 -51.44
N ALA A 337 1.01 -37.27 -50.40
CA ALA A 337 1.51 -37.90 -49.18
C ALA A 337 2.14 -39.27 -49.46
N GLU A 338 1.43 -40.19 -50.13
CA GLU A 338 2.00 -41.46 -50.56
C GLU A 338 3.26 -41.27 -51.46
N ALA A 339 3.32 -40.18 -52.25
CA ALA A 339 4.48 -39.88 -53.09
C ALA A 339 5.68 -39.31 -52.30
N LEU A 340 5.46 -38.68 -51.15
CA LEU A 340 6.53 -38.29 -50.21
C LEU A 340 7.16 -39.53 -49.58
N GLU A 341 6.34 -40.49 -49.15
CA GLU A 341 6.77 -41.74 -48.49
C GLU A 341 7.23 -42.85 -49.45
N ASN A 342 7.13 -42.61 -50.77
CA ASN A 342 7.42 -43.59 -51.82
C ASN A 342 6.52 -44.86 -51.74
N ASP A 343 5.29 -44.72 -51.23
CA ASP A 343 4.25 -45.74 -51.37
C ASP A 343 3.58 -45.64 -52.75
N SER A 344 3.20 -46.81 -53.28
CA SER A 344 2.60 -47.03 -54.58
C SER A 344 1.28 -47.81 -54.52
N THR A 345 0.72 -48.05 -53.33
CA THR A 345 -0.31 -49.09 -53.12
C THR A 345 -1.76 -48.60 -52.99
N GLY A 346 -2.04 -47.34 -52.65
CA GLY A 346 -3.40 -46.79 -52.50
C GLY A 346 -4.00 -46.14 -53.75
N VAL A 347 -3.35 -45.12 -54.32
CA VAL A 347 -3.94 -44.27 -55.38
C VAL A 347 -3.81 -44.85 -56.80
N THR A 348 -4.91 -44.77 -57.58
CA THR A 348 -5.01 -45.32 -58.95
C THR A 348 -5.37 -44.26 -60.01
N GLY A 349 -4.56 -44.19 -61.07
CA GLY A 349 -4.83 -43.34 -62.25
C GLY A 349 -4.37 -41.88 -62.14
N ILE A 350 -3.61 -41.57 -61.09
CA ILE A 350 -2.78 -40.37 -60.95
C ILE A 350 -1.32 -40.77 -61.17
N THR A 351 -0.54 -39.94 -61.86
CA THR A 351 0.90 -40.20 -62.07
C THR A 351 1.72 -39.55 -60.95
N LYS A 352 2.32 -40.38 -60.10
CA LYS A 352 3.38 -39.97 -59.16
C LYS A 352 4.71 -39.88 -59.90
N ASP A 353 5.47 -38.82 -59.66
CA ASP A 353 6.79 -38.54 -60.22
C ASP A 353 7.69 -37.98 -59.12
N LEU A 354 8.57 -38.84 -58.59
CA LEU A 354 9.44 -38.59 -57.44
C LEU A 354 10.79 -37.96 -57.84
N GLY A 355 11.07 -37.75 -59.12
CA GLY A 355 12.30 -37.08 -59.60
C GLY A 355 13.59 -37.53 -58.89
N SER A 356 14.27 -36.57 -58.26
CA SER A 356 15.49 -36.72 -57.45
C SER A 356 15.26 -37.08 -55.97
N TRP A 357 14.01 -37.07 -55.49
CA TRP A 357 13.63 -37.23 -54.06
C TRP A 357 14.23 -38.47 -53.39
N LEU A 358 14.22 -39.60 -54.12
CA LEU A 358 14.70 -40.89 -53.65
C LEU A 358 16.23 -40.95 -53.44
N ALA A 359 16.97 -39.95 -53.94
CA ALA A 359 18.41 -39.81 -53.75
C ALA A 359 18.79 -38.68 -52.77
N SER A 360 17.87 -37.74 -52.48
CA SER A 360 18.17 -36.55 -51.68
C SER A 360 17.83 -36.70 -50.20
N GLY A 361 16.70 -37.32 -49.83
CA GLY A 361 16.30 -37.35 -48.42
C GLY A 361 14.97 -38.01 -48.04
N ALA A 362 14.33 -38.79 -48.91
CA ALA A 362 12.98 -39.34 -48.66
C ALA A 362 12.79 -40.11 -47.32
N ALA A 363 13.86 -40.66 -46.73
CA ALA A 363 13.80 -41.34 -45.43
C ALA A 363 13.88 -40.40 -44.20
N ASN A 364 14.11 -39.10 -44.41
CA ASN A 364 14.21 -38.08 -43.37
C ASN A 364 12.89 -37.30 -43.19
N TYR A 365 11.87 -37.57 -44.01
CA TYR A 365 10.61 -36.83 -44.04
C TYR A 365 9.45 -37.78 -43.78
N GLU A 366 8.66 -37.49 -42.74
CA GLU A 366 7.40 -38.15 -42.44
C GLU A 366 6.25 -37.27 -42.96
N SER A 367 5.16 -37.89 -43.44
CA SER A 367 3.97 -37.17 -43.89
C SER A 367 2.71 -37.71 -43.22
N THR A 368 1.64 -36.92 -43.23
CA THR A 368 0.29 -37.36 -42.86
C THR A 368 -0.71 -36.46 -43.56
N ASP A 369 -1.65 -37.02 -44.30
CA ASP A 369 -2.77 -36.26 -44.89
C ASP A 369 -4.05 -36.34 -44.04
N ASN A 370 -4.83 -35.27 -44.08
CA ASN A 370 -6.22 -35.25 -43.64
C ASN A 370 -7.03 -34.29 -44.52
N GLY A 371 -8.04 -34.80 -45.20
CA GLY A 371 -8.78 -34.06 -46.22
C GLY A 371 -7.82 -33.51 -47.28
N SER A 372 -7.93 -32.23 -47.60
CA SER A 372 -7.10 -31.58 -48.62
C SER A 372 -5.74 -31.05 -48.13
N THR A 373 -5.32 -31.38 -46.90
CA THR A 373 -4.07 -30.87 -46.30
C THR A 373 -3.13 -32.02 -45.90
N ILE A 374 -1.84 -31.82 -46.15
CA ILE A 374 -0.74 -32.70 -45.81
C ILE A 374 0.12 -31.96 -44.77
N PHE A 375 0.35 -32.61 -43.64
CA PHE A 375 1.36 -32.24 -42.68
C PHE A 375 2.66 -32.97 -43.01
N ILE A 376 3.77 -32.26 -42.99
CA ILE A 376 5.10 -32.75 -43.39
C ILE A 376 6.07 -32.42 -42.27
N GLN A 377 6.75 -33.43 -41.74
CA GLN A 377 7.71 -33.29 -40.64
C GLN A 377 9.08 -33.84 -41.04
N ARG A 378 10.16 -33.20 -40.59
CA ARG A 378 11.53 -33.73 -40.75
C ARG A 378 11.95 -34.52 -39.51
N ALA A 379 12.23 -35.80 -39.66
CA ALA A 379 12.39 -36.78 -38.57
C ALA A 379 13.69 -36.62 -37.74
N ASP A 380 14.67 -35.89 -38.27
CA ASP A 380 15.89 -35.47 -37.56
C ASP A 380 15.72 -34.14 -36.80
N ALA A 381 14.54 -33.53 -36.87
CA ALA A 381 14.15 -32.23 -36.30
C ALA A 381 14.87 -30.98 -36.87
N GLU A 382 15.64 -31.13 -37.95
CA GLU A 382 16.37 -30.02 -38.61
C GLU A 382 15.47 -29.16 -39.52
N ASP A 383 15.99 -28.00 -39.94
CA ASP A 383 15.27 -27.07 -40.84
C ASP A 383 15.37 -27.47 -42.33
N PHE A 384 14.48 -26.94 -43.16
CA PHE A 384 14.44 -27.14 -44.62
C PHE A 384 13.61 -26.05 -45.32
N ALA A 385 13.88 -25.77 -46.60
CA ALA A 385 12.98 -24.97 -47.42
C ALA A 385 11.95 -25.88 -48.12
N ILE A 386 10.69 -25.45 -48.20
CA ILE A 386 9.65 -26.09 -49.01
C ILE A 386 8.94 -25.06 -49.88
N HIS A 387 8.68 -25.39 -51.14
CA HIS A 387 7.99 -24.52 -52.08
C HIS A 387 7.02 -25.32 -52.97
N GLY A 388 5.74 -24.97 -52.90
CA GLY A 388 4.70 -25.53 -53.78
C GLY A 388 4.62 -24.80 -55.12
N THR A 389 4.64 -25.55 -56.21
CA THR A 389 4.39 -25.04 -57.57
C THR A 389 3.38 -25.90 -58.31
N ASP A 390 2.52 -25.30 -59.13
CA ASP A 390 1.55 -26.03 -59.96
C ASP A 390 1.48 -25.52 -61.41
N SER A 391 0.90 -26.35 -62.29
CA SER A 391 0.70 -26.01 -63.71
C SER A 391 -0.58 -25.19 -63.98
N GLN A 392 -1.14 -24.52 -62.96
CA GLN A 392 -2.31 -23.62 -63.01
C GLN A 392 -1.96 -22.23 -62.45
N GLY A 393 -0.68 -21.83 -62.52
CA GLY A 393 -0.21 -20.51 -62.09
C GLY A 393 -0.06 -20.33 -60.58
N ASN A 394 0.21 -21.42 -59.85
CA ASN A 394 0.36 -21.45 -58.39
C ASN A 394 -0.94 -21.06 -57.65
N THR A 395 -2.08 -21.47 -58.21
CA THR A 395 -3.42 -21.22 -57.64
C THR A 395 -4.10 -22.47 -57.05
N ALA A 396 -3.61 -23.66 -57.42
CA ALA A 396 -4.20 -24.95 -57.08
C ALA A 396 -3.51 -25.61 -55.87
N LEU A 397 -2.24 -25.28 -55.61
CA LEU A 397 -1.45 -25.70 -54.45
C LEU A 397 -1.18 -24.53 -53.49
N GLY A 398 -1.10 -24.79 -52.19
CA GLY A 398 -0.56 -23.88 -51.18
C GLY A 398 0.48 -24.60 -50.31
N THR A 399 1.49 -23.87 -49.85
CA THR A 399 2.48 -24.34 -48.88
C THR A 399 2.72 -23.28 -47.81
N VAL A 400 2.78 -23.69 -46.55
CA VAL A 400 2.93 -22.82 -45.37
C VAL A 400 4.09 -23.35 -44.52
N LYS A 401 5.11 -22.51 -44.29
CA LYS A 401 6.23 -22.78 -43.38
C LYS A 401 6.86 -21.47 -42.90
N GLY A 402 7.12 -21.35 -41.59
CA GLY A 402 7.85 -20.23 -40.99
C GLY A 402 7.04 -18.93 -40.91
N THR A 403 6.83 -18.27 -42.05
CA THR A 403 6.02 -17.04 -42.18
C THR A 403 4.99 -17.15 -43.31
N VAL A 404 3.96 -16.31 -43.28
CA VAL A 404 3.01 -16.05 -44.38
C VAL A 404 2.70 -14.57 -44.48
N GLN A 405 2.26 -14.10 -45.65
CA GLN A 405 1.91 -12.69 -45.86
C GLN A 405 0.41 -12.44 -45.66
N ASN A 406 -0.46 -13.40 -46.02
CA ASN A 406 -1.91 -13.21 -45.96
C ASN A 406 -2.62 -14.30 -45.16
N LEU A 407 -3.61 -13.92 -44.34
CA LEU A 407 -4.48 -14.85 -43.62
C LEU A 407 -5.24 -15.81 -44.57
N SER A 408 -5.48 -15.40 -45.82
CA SER A 408 -6.10 -16.20 -46.89
C SER A 408 -5.18 -17.27 -47.49
N GLU A 409 -3.90 -17.31 -47.12
CA GLU A 409 -2.93 -18.34 -47.53
C GLU A 409 -2.91 -19.53 -46.55
N LEU A 410 -3.65 -19.46 -45.44
CA LEU A 410 -3.72 -20.52 -44.43
C LEU A 410 -4.85 -21.53 -44.70
N PRO A 411 -4.65 -22.83 -44.44
CA PRO A 411 -5.68 -23.86 -44.61
C PRO A 411 -6.73 -23.85 -43.48
N VAL A 412 -7.88 -24.48 -43.75
CA VAL A 412 -8.98 -24.70 -42.77
C VAL A 412 -8.93 -26.07 -42.08
N VAL A 413 -7.89 -26.85 -42.37
CA VAL A 413 -7.53 -28.12 -41.74
C VAL A 413 -6.03 -28.04 -41.45
N ALA A 414 -5.62 -28.27 -40.20
CA ALA A 414 -4.22 -28.27 -39.78
C ALA A 414 -4.06 -29.03 -38.45
N PRO A 415 -2.85 -29.46 -38.07
CA PRO A 415 -2.63 -30.11 -36.79
C PRO A 415 -2.82 -29.14 -35.62
N LEU A 416 -3.37 -29.67 -34.53
CA LEU A 416 -3.64 -28.91 -33.31
C LEU A 416 -2.34 -28.34 -32.73
N GLY A 417 -2.30 -27.02 -32.55
CA GLY A 417 -1.12 -26.35 -32.03
C GLY A 417 -0.05 -26.02 -33.08
N PHE A 418 -0.27 -26.28 -34.37
CA PHE A 418 0.58 -25.71 -35.42
C PHE A 418 0.60 -24.18 -35.30
N GLN A 419 1.77 -23.57 -35.34
CA GLN A 419 1.97 -22.14 -35.11
C GLN A 419 2.69 -21.52 -36.31
N ILE A 420 2.26 -20.32 -36.71
CA ILE A 420 2.78 -19.59 -37.87
C ILE A 420 2.91 -18.11 -37.54
N LYS A 421 3.94 -17.44 -38.07
CA LYS A 421 4.05 -15.98 -38.04
C LYS A 421 3.37 -15.40 -39.29
N VAL A 422 2.55 -14.38 -39.11
CA VAL A 422 2.05 -13.55 -40.21
C VAL A 422 2.87 -12.26 -40.19
N GLU A 423 3.45 -11.93 -41.34
CA GLU A 423 4.19 -10.67 -41.50
C GLU A 423 3.20 -9.50 -41.68
N GLY A 424 3.46 -8.41 -40.95
CA GLY A 424 2.69 -7.18 -41.02
C GLY A 424 2.90 -6.46 -42.36
N ALA A 425 1.85 -5.82 -42.87
CA ALA A 425 1.93 -5.11 -44.13
C ALA A 425 2.82 -3.86 -44.01
N LYS A 426 4.11 -3.98 -44.39
CA LYS A 426 5.16 -2.93 -44.30
C LYS A 426 4.84 -1.56 -44.94
N HIS A 427 3.71 -1.42 -45.63
CA HIS A 427 3.21 -0.16 -46.21
C HIS A 427 2.04 0.48 -45.44
N LEU A 428 1.57 -0.18 -44.37
CA LEU A 428 0.50 0.26 -43.47
C LEU A 428 0.99 0.47 -42.02
N GLU A 429 2.26 0.18 -41.74
CA GLU A 429 2.85 0.17 -40.39
C GLU A 429 2.09 -0.80 -39.44
N GLU A 430 1.57 -1.90 -39.99
CA GLU A 430 1.01 -3.02 -39.21
C GLU A 430 2.12 -3.87 -38.60
N ASP A 431 1.99 -4.21 -37.31
CA ASP A 431 2.90 -5.10 -36.59
C ASP A 431 2.78 -6.57 -37.05
N ASP A 432 3.87 -7.32 -36.93
CA ASP A 432 3.87 -8.77 -37.09
C ASP A 432 3.05 -9.46 -35.98
N TYR A 433 2.38 -10.57 -36.30
CA TYR A 433 1.58 -11.32 -35.32
C TYR A 433 1.66 -12.84 -35.53
N TYR A 434 1.41 -13.60 -34.47
CA TYR A 434 1.49 -15.07 -34.51
C TYR A 434 0.10 -15.68 -34.37
N LEU A 435 -0.11 -16.78 -35.09
CA LEU A 435 -1.35 -17.54 -35.07
C LEU A 435 -1.05 -19.01 -34.74
N ARG A 436 -1.93 -19.61 -33.94
CA ARG A 436 -1.93 -21.04 -33.63
C ARG A 436 -3.23 -21.67 -34.07
N PHE A 437 -3.18 -22.85 -34.68
CA PHE A 437 -4.36 -23.58 -35.10
C PHE A 437 -5.02 -24.33 -33.94
N LYS A 438 -6.35 -24.25 -33.87
CA LYS A 438 -7.20 -24.95 -32.89
C LYS A 438 -8.32 -25.70 -33.60
N THR A 439 -8.28 -27.03 -33.54
CA THR A 439 -9.33 -27.92 -34.05
C THR A 439 -10.63 -27.76 -33.25
N ASP A 440 -11.78 -27.85 -33.92
CA ASP A 440 -13.09 -27.59 -33.30
C ASP A 440 -13.58 -28.70 -32.36
N HIS A 441 -13.03 -29.91 -32.46
CA HIS A 441 -13.38 -31.07 -31.63
C HIS A 441 -12.20 -31.65 -30.81
N GLY A 442 -11.07 -30.94 -30.76
CA GLY A 442 -9.87 -31.37 -30.02
C GLY A 442 -9.09 -32.53 -30.65
N GLU A 443 -9.35 -32.80 -31.93
CA GLU A 443 -8.61 -33.76 -32.76
C GLU A 443 -7.15 -33.33 -32.91
N SER A 444 -6.22 -34.28 -33.07
CA SER A 444 -4.79 -33.95 -33.28
C SER A 444 -4.53 -33.29 -34.63
N PHE A 445 -5.35 -33.59 -35.64
CA PHE A 445 -5.34 -33.00 -36.97
C PHE A 445 -6.76 -33.09 -37.53
N GLY A 446 -7.35 -31.96 -37.92
CA GLY A 446 -8.75 -31.90 -38.36
C GLY A 446 -9.20 -30.48 -38.69
N HIS A 447 -10.51 -30.29 -38.84
CA HIS A 447 -11.10 -28.98 -39.08
C HIS A 447 -11.01 -28.08 -37.84
N GLY A 448 -10.86 -26.77 -38.08
CA GLY A 448 -10.69 -25.80 -37.00
C GLY A 448 -10.45 -24.39 -37.50
N ARG A 449 -9.87 -23.58 -36.61
CA ARG A 449 -9.63 -22.15 -36.82
C ARG A 449 -8.27 -21.71 -36.28
N TRP A 450 -7.74 -20.66 -36.89
CA TRP A 450 -6.58 -19.94 -36.39
C TRP A 450 -7.02 -18.97 -35.28
N VAL A 451 -6.26 -18.94 -34.19
CA VAL A 451 -6.40 -17.97 -33.09
C VAL A 451 -5.05 -17.29 -32.89
N GLU A 452 -5.03 -16.05 -32.38
CA GLU A 452 -3.76 -15.39 -32.03
C GLU A 452 -3.00 -16.19 -30.96
N SER A 453 -1.67 -16.07 -30.99
CA SER A 453 -0.76 -16.63 -30.01
C SER A 453 0.45 -15.74 -29.77
N ALA A 454 1.20 -16.03 -28.73
CA ALA A 454 2.51 -15.44 -28.50
C ALA A 454 3.53 -15.92 -29.56
N GLY A 455 4.69 -15.26 -29.61
CA GLY A 455 5.82 -15.60 -30.48
C GLY A 455 6.47 -16.94 -30.15
N TYR A 456 7.56 -17.27 -30.85
CA TYR A 456 8.35 -18.48 -30.61
C TYR A 456 9.46 -18.24 -29.57
N GLU A 457 9.63 -19.16 -28.61
CA GLU A 457 10.69 -19.18 -27.59
C GLU A 457 10.84 -17.91 -26.72
N VAL A 458 9.91 -16.97 -26.82
CA VAL A 458 9.89 -15.75 -26.02
C VAL A 458 9.51 -16.07 -24.58
N LEU A 459 10.01 -15.27 -23.64
CA LEU A 459 9.54 -15.30 -22.25
C LEU A 459 8.09 -14.80 -22.23
N ASP A 460 7.21 -15.42 -21.45
CA ASP A 460 5.77 -15.09 -21.40
C ASP A 460 5.31 -14.54 -20.04
N ARG A 461 6.15 -14.62 -18.99
CA ARG A 461 5.77 -14.29 -17.61
C ARG A 461 6.59 -13.18 -16.98
N LEU A 462 5.98 -12.56 -15.96
CA LEU A 462 6.67 -11.77 -14.94
C LEU A 462 7.14 -12.69 -13.81
N ASP A 463 8.20 -12.31 -13.11
CA ASP A 463 8.70 -13.04 -11.96
C ASP A 463 7.80 -12.75 -10.74
N GLU A 464 6.99 -13.75 -10.33
CA GLU A 464 6.03 -13.67 -9.22
C GLU A 464 6.70 -13.36 -7.87
N GLU A 465 7.98 -13.67 -7.67
CA GLU A 465 8.72 -13.39 -6.43
C GLU A 465 9.23 -11.94 -6.36
N THR A 466 9.44 -11.27 -7.50
CA THR A 466 9.87 -9.85 -7.55
C THR A 466 8.72 -8.84 -7.58
N MET A 467 7.48 -9.32 -7.77
CA MET A 467 6.28 -8.51 -7.90
C MET A 467 5.51 -8.40 -6.56
N PRO A 468 4.53 -7.47 -6.45
CA PRO A 468 3.72 -7.35 -5.24
C PRO A 468 3.02 -8.66 -4.85
N TYR A 469 2.86 -8.88 -3.54
CA TYR A 469 2.14 -10.02 -2.97
C TYR A 469 0.67 -9.67 -2.74
N THR A 470 -0.22 -10.67 -2.75
CA THR A 470 -1.66 -10.51 -2.44
C THR A 470 -2.02 -11.13 -1.11
N LEU A 471 -2.64 -10.31 -0.25
CA LEU A 471 -3.26 -10.68 1.02
C LEU A 471 -4.79 -10.67 0.85
N GLU A 472 -5.39 -11.84 0.86
CA GLU A 472 -6.83 -12.04 0.66
C GLU A 472 -7.50 -12.42 1.98
N ASN A 473 -8.68 -11.84 2.26
CA ASN A 473 -9.52 -12.29 3.36
C ASN A 473 -10.26 -13.56 2.93
N THR A 474 -10.22 -14.60 3.75
CA THR A 474 -10.91 -15.89 3.50
C THR A 474 -12.00 -16.20 4.53
N GLY A 475 -12.16 -15.37 5.55
CA GLY A 475 -13.21 -15.46 6.57
C GLY A 475 -12.93 -14.56 7.76
N THR A 476 -13.89 -14.42 8.68
CA THR A 476 -13.70 -13.64 9.92
C THR A 476 -12.43 -14.08 10.64
N ASP A 477 -11.54 -13.12 10.90
CA ASP A 477 -10.21 -13.31 11.49
C ASP A 477 -9.31 -14.35 10.75
N ALA A 478 -9.45 -14.50 9.42
CA ALA A 478 -8.69 -15.47 8.61
C ALA A 478 -8.25 -14.93 7.23
N PHE A 479 -6.94 -14.88 6.99
CA PHE A 479 -6.31 -14.36 5.78
C PHE A 479 -5.45 -15.40 5.06
N THR A 480 -5.24 -15.22 3.74
CA THR A 480 -4.24 -15.93 2.94
C THR A 480 -3.30 -14.93 2.27
N LEU A 481 -1.99 -15.11 2.43
CA LEU A 481 -0.95 -14.34 1.73
C LEU A 481 -0.26 -15.24 0.69
N ARG A 482 -0.13 -14.76 -0.54
CA ARG A 482 0.51 -15.46 -1.66
C ARG A 482 1.27 -14.48 -2.58
N PRO A 483 2.27 -14.94 -3.36
CA PRO A 483 2.74 -14.21 -4.53
C PRO A 483 1.56 -13.89 -5.47
N THR A 484 1.56 -12.73 -6.11
CA THR A 484 0.53 -12.44 -7.11
C THR A 484 0.84 -13.22 -8.38
N ARG A 485 -0.09 -14.07 -8.81
CA ARG A 485 -0.05 -14.71 -10.12
C ARG A 485 -0.41 -13.70 -11.19
N TRP A 486 0.57 -13.34 -12.00
CA TRP A 486 0.39 -12.45 -13.16
C TRP A 486 -0.01 -13.27 -14.38
N ASP A 487 -0.92 -12.72 -15.19
CA ASP A 487 -1.34 -13.40 -16.41
C ASP A 487 -0.20 -13.42 -17.42
N ALA A 488 0.00 -14.57 -18.07
CA ALA A 488 1.04 -14.74 -19.07
C ALA A 488 0.65 -14.02 -20.38
N ARG A 489 1.66 -13.54 -21.12
CA ARG A 489 1.49 -12.92 -22.43
C ARG A 489 0.92 -13.91 -23.44
N GLU A 490 -0.39 -13.88 -23.65
CA GLU A 490 -1.07 -14.82 -24.57
C GLU A 490 -0.78 -14.56 -26.05
N VAL A 491 -0.41 -13.33 -26.43
CA VAL A 491 -0.22 -12.90 -27.84
C VAL A 491 1.02 -12.02 -28.04
N GLY A 492 1.58 -12.05 -29.26
CA GLY A 492 2.72 -11.20 -29.67
C GLY A 492 4.08 -11.63 -29.12
N ASP A 493 5.08 -10.79 -29.37
CA ASP A 493 6.49 -10.95 -28.98
C ASP A 493 7.05 -9.68 -28.31
N ASP A 494 8.35 -9.63 -28.05
CA ASP A 494 9.00 -8.52 -27.32
C ASP A 494 8.96 -7.16 -28.06
N ASP A 495 8.65 -7.15 -29.36
CA ASP A 495 8.48 -5.93 -30.15
C ASP A 495 6.99 -5.53 -30.28
N SER A 496 6.11 -6.48 -30.62
CA SER A 496 4.65 -6.23 -30.86
C SER A 496 3.80 -6.14 -29.58
N ASN A 497 4.19 -6.83 -28.51
CA ASN A 497 3.54 -6.80 -27.20
C ASN A 497 4.62 -6.76 -26.10
N PRO A 498 5.36 -5.63 -25.99
CA PRO A 498 6.54 -5.53 -25.14
C PRO A 498 6.21 -5.70 -23.65
N TYR A 499 7.25 -6.00 -22.87
CA TYR A 499 7.15 -6.01 -21.41
C TYR A 499 6.91 -4.60 -20.85
N PRO A 500 6.17 -4.47 -19.74
CA PRO A 500 5.94 -3.18 -19.07
C PRO A 500 7.23 -2.39 -18.76
N SER A 501 7.18 -1.07 -18.92
CA SER A 501 8.30 -0.14 -18.76
C SER A 501 8.92 -0.10 -17.36
N PHE A 502 8.24 -0.65 -16.35
CA PHE A 502 8.76 -0.81 -14.99
C PHE A 502 9.71 -2.00 -14.82
N ILE A 503 9.82 -2.90 -15.80
CA ILE A 503 10.70 -4.08 -15.69
C ILE A 503 12.17 -3.66 -15.78
N GLY A 504 12.96 -4.07 -14.78
CA GLY A 504 14.31 -3.55 -14.53
C GLY A 504 14.35 -2.25 -13.71
N LYS A 505 13.20 -1.60 -13.46
CA LYS A 505 13.05 -0.46 -12.53
C LYS A 505 12.54 -0.91 -11.16
N ARG A 506 12.44 0.05 -10.24
CA ARG A 506 11.77 -0.10 -8.93
C ARG A 506 10.38 0.53 -9.00
N ILE A 507 9.38 -0.11 -8.41
CA ILE A 507 8.02 0.43 -8.30
C ILE A 507 7.98 1.34 -7.06
N SER A 508 7.55 2.59 -7.22
CA SER A 508 7.46 3.61 -6.15
C SER A 508 6.18 3.52 -5.31
N ASP A 509 5.05 3.28 -5.96
CA ASP A 509 3.70 3.24 -5.36
C ASP A 509 2.77 2.34 -6.19
N LEU A 510 1.68 1.89 -5.56
CA LEU A 510 0.60 1.15 -6.22
C LEU A 510 -0.76 1.79 -5.90
N PHE A 511 -1.65 1.80 -6.90
CA PHE A 511 -2.93 2.51 -6.83
C PHE A 511 -4.01 1.79 -7.64
N PHE A 512 -5.26 2.19 -7.44
CA PHE A 512 -6.40 1.72 -8.24
C PHE A 512 -7.10 2.89 -8.90
N PHE A 513 -7.41 2.78 -10.19
CA PHE A 513 -8.12 3.83 -10.92
C PHE A 513 -8.97 3.26 -12.05
N LYS A 514 -10.25 3.66 -12.12
CA LYS A 514 -11.22 3.29 -13.18
C LYS A 514 -11.16 1.79 -13.56
N ASN A 515 -11.18 0.91 -12.54
CA ASN A 515 -11.09 -0.56 -12.64
C ASN A 515 -9.77 -1.16 -13.16
N ARG A 516 -8.66 -0.42 -13.08
CA ARG A 516 -7.30 -0.91 -13.34
C ARG A 516 -6.45 -0.86 -12.06
N LEU A 517 -5.54 -1.83 -11.90
CA LEU A 517 -4.43 -1.76 -10.94
C LEU A 517 -3.28 -0.99 -11.59
N GLY A 518 -2.74 0.02 -10.90
CA GLY A 518 -1.72 0.92 -11.41
C GLY A 518 -0.43 0.90 -10.60
N PHE A 519 0.68 1.12 -11.29
CA PHE A 519 2.04 1.17 -10.78
C PHE A 519 2.75 2.45 -11.22
N LEU A 520 3.53 3.04 -10.32
CA LEU A 520 4.45 4.13 -10.62
C LEU A 520 5.88 3.59 -10.61
N ALA A 521 6.69 3.85 -11.64
CA ALA A 521 8.09 3.43 -11.69
C ALA A 521 8.96 4.49 -12.36
N GLU A 522 9.74 5.22 -11.54
CA GLU A 522 10.49 6.41 -11.96
C GLU A 522 9.58 7.46 -12.65
N ASP A 523 9.70 7.62 -13.96
CA ASP A 523 8.93 8.53 -14.82
C ASP A 523 7.75 7.85 -15.54
N SER A 524 7.54 6.55 -15.34
CA SER A 524 6.53 5.74 -16.03
C SER A 524 5.30 5.44 -15.17
N VAL A 525 4.12 5.47 -15.78
CA VAL A 525 2.84 5.06 -15.20
C VAL A 525 2.30 3.88 -16.01
N VAL A 526 2.15 2.74 -15.35
CA VAL A 526 1.59 1.51 -15.96
C VAL A 526 0.29 1.14 -15.27
N MET A 527 -0.71 0.69 -16.03
CA MET A 527 -1.98 0.19 -15.51
C MET A 527 -2.44 -1.08 -16.22
N SER A 528 -3.00 -2.01 -15.46
CA SER A 528 -3.54 -3.30 -15.91
C SER A 528 -4.66 -3.16 -16.95
N GLU A 529 -5.07 -4.28 -17.54
CA GLU A 529 -6.30 -4.36 -18.32
C GLU A 529 -7.51 -3.92 -17.48
N SER A 530 -8.49 -3.26 -18.12
CA SER A 530 -9.71 -2.78 -17.46
C SER A 530 -10.56 -3.94 -16.96
N GLY A 531 -10.68 -4.07 -15.64
CA GLY A 531 -11.42 -5.14 -14.96
C GLY A 531 -10.60 -6.39 -14.62
N VAL A 532 -9.34 -6.48 -15.05
CA VAL A 532 -8.43 -7.60 -14.75
C VAL A 532 -7.13 -7.04 -14.17
N THR A 533 -6.96 -7.15 -12.86
CA THR A 533 -5.82 -6.55 -12.13
C THR A 533 -4.50 -7.29 -12.36
N THR A 534 -4.56 -8.55 -12.80
CA THR A 534 -3.41 -9.45 -13.01
C THR A 534 -2.86 -9.44 -14.44
N ASN A 535 -3.57 -8.86 -15.41
CA ASN A 535 -3.11 -8.77 -16.79
C ASN A 535 -2.42 -7.43 -17.08
N LEU A 536 -1.17 -7.52 -17.53
CA LEU A 536 -0.32 -6.39 -17.93
C LEU A 536 0.11 -6.46 -19.41
N PHE A 537 -0.38 -7.45 -20.18
CA PHE A 537 -0.11 -7.61 -21.61
C PHE A 537 -1.36 -7.38 -22.47
N ARG A 538 -1.19 -6.97 -23.73
CA ARG A 538 -2.31 -6.88 -24.68
C ARG A 538 -2.87 -8.29 -24.97
N THR A 539 -4.19 -8.39 -25.15
CA THR A 539 -4.92 -9.65 -25.47
C THR A 539 -5.11 -9.90 -26.97
N THR A 540 -4.85 -8.89 -27.81
CA THR A 540 -4.66 -8.97 -29.27
C THR A 540 -3.61 -7.93 -29.66
N VAL A 541 -2.77 -8.22 -30.66
CA VAL A 541 -1.83 -7.23 -31.21
C VAL A 541 -2.39 -6.51 -32.45
N ARG A 542 -3.37 -7.12 -33.13
CA ARG A 542 -3.89 -6.64 -34.42
C ARG A 542 -4.78 -5.39 -34.32
N THR A 543 -5.34 -5.12 -33.14
CA THR A 543 -6.15 -3.92 -32.86
C THR A 543 -5.95 -3.49 -31.42
N LEU A 544 -5.58 -2.23 -31.19
CA LEU A 544 -5.51 -1.68 -29.84
C LEU A 544 -6.92 -1.56 -29.23
N LEU A 545 -7.23 -2.43 -28.26
CA LEU A 545 -8.50 -2.41 -27.54
C LEU A 545 -8.53 -1.32 -26.46
N ASP A 546 -9.69 -0.69 -26.28
CA ASP A 546 -9.90 0.32 -25.23
C ASP A 546 -9.66 -0.24 -23.81
N THR A 547 -9.90 -1.53 -23.60
CA THR A 547 -9.66 -2.22 -22.32
C THR A 547 -8.18 -2.49 -22.05
N ALA A 548 -7.34 -2.60 -23.08
CA ALA A 548 -5.98 -3.12 -22.98
C ALA A 548 -5.10 -2.34 -21.97
N PRO A 549 -4.03 -2.95 -21.44
CA PRO A 549 -3.11 -2.29 -20.51
C PRO A 549 -2.54 -0.97 -21.05
N ILE A 550 -2.24 -0.07 -20.13
CA ILE A 550 -1.74 1.27 -20.40
C ILE A 550 -0.30 1.37 -19.89
N ASP A 551 0.59 1.91 -20.71
CA ASP A 551 1.97 2.23 -20.32
C ASP A 551 2.34 3.60 -20.90
N VAL A 552 2.57 4.60 -20.04
CA VAL A 552 2.85 5.99 -20.46
C VAL A 552 3.91 6.61 -19.56
N THR A 553 4.98 7.13 -20.18
CA THR A 553 6.02 7.93 -19.52
C THR A 553 5.65 9.42 -19.50
N VAL A 554 5.89 10.09 -18.37
CA VAL A 554 5.49 11.49 -18.16
C VAL A 554 6.46 12.46 -18.84
N ALA A 555 6.02 13.03 -19.96
CA ALA A 555 6.81 13.97 -20.75
C ALA A 555 7.12 15.27 -19.99
N THR A 556 8.37 15.43 -19.53
CA THR A 556 8.82 16.62 -18.78
C THR A 556 10.20 17.11 -19.21
N ASN A 557 10.45 18.41 -19.02
CA ASN A 557 11.74 19.04 -19.30
C ASN A 557 12.82 18.78 -18.22
N ARG A 558 12.54 17.94 -17.21
CA ARG A 558 13.43 17.64 -16.08
C ARG A 558 13.07 16.26 -15.51
N VAL A 559 14.05 15.35 -15.44
CA VAL A 559 13.90 14.06 -14.76
C VAL A 559 13.38 14.28 -13.33
N GLN A 560 12.25 13.65 -13.02
CA GLN A 560 11.58 13.65 -11.73
C GLN A 560 10.91 12.29 -11.55
N ASN A 561 11.11 11.66 -10.40
CA ASN A 561 10.46 10.39 -10.10
C ASN A 561 9.08 10.64 -9.49
N LEU A 562 8.11 9.83 -9.88
CA LEU A 562 6.78 9.76 -9.28
C LEU A 562 6.85 8.91 -8.01
N HIS A 563 6.20 9.38 -6.94
CA HIS A 563 6.29 8.78 -5.59
C HIS A 563 4.94 8.49 -4.93
N ALA A 564 3.85 9.10 -5.38
CA ALA A 564 2.51 8.76 -4.92
C ALA A 564 1.46 9.05 -6.00
N ALA A 565 0.45 8.19 -6.08
CA ALA A 565 -0.79 8.41 -6.83
C ALA A 565 -1.97 8.54 -5.85
N VAL A 566 -2.80 9.57 -6.03
CA VAL A 566 -4.00 9.84 -5.22
C VAL A 566 -5.19 10.16 -6.11
N PRO A 567 -6.26 9.34 -6.11
CA PRO A 567 -7.47 9.64 -6.87
C PRO A 567 -8.22 10.83 -6.23
N PHE A 568 -8.67 11.77 -7.05
CA PHE A 568 -9.29 13.01 -6.59
C PHE A 568 -10.34 13.49 -7.58
N GLN A 569 -11.60 13.54 -7.13
CA GLN A 569 -12.77 13.76 -7.99
C GLN A 569 -12.79 12.73 -9.13
N ASP A 570 -12.96 13.14 -10.39
CA ASP A 570 -12.90 12.23 -11.55
C ASP A 570 -11.48 11.83 -11.96
N ASN A 571 -10.46 12.51 -11.44
CA ASN A 571 -9.09 12.52 -11.94
C ASN A 571 -8.12 11.77 -11.00
N MET A 572 -6.90 11.53 -11.48
CA MET A 572 -5.80 10.99 -10.66
C MET A 572 -4.69 12.04 -10.58
N ILE A 573 -4.29 12.41 -9.36
CA ILE A 573 -3.16 13.32 -9.12
C ILE A 573 -1.93 12.50 -8.78
N LEU A 574 -0.86 12.72 -9.54
CA LEU A 574 0.44 12.07 -9.35
C LEU A 574 1.42 13.08 -8.75
N PHE A 575 2.13 12.69 -7.70
CA PHE A 575 3.10 13.53 -7.00
C PHE A 575 4.53 13.07 -7.28
N SER A 576 5.38 14.01 -7.70
CA SER A 576 6.84 13.89 -7.63
C SER A 576 7.39 14.75 -6.48
N GLU A 577 8.70 14.67 -6.23
CA GLU A 577 9.40 15.57 -5.30
C GLU A 577 9.20 17.08 -5.60
N ARG A 578 8.84 17.44 -6.84
CA ARG A 578 8.99 18.80 -7.40
C ARG A 578 7.81 19.30 -8.23
N GLY A 579 6.76 18.50 -8.38
CA GLY A 579 5.56 18.89 -9.07
C GLY A 579 4.44 17.87 -8.98
N GLN A 580 3.30 18.28 -9.53
CA GLN A 580 2.03 17.58 -9.49
C GLN A 580 1.53 17.43 -10.92
N PHE A 581 1.17 16.21 -11.28
CA PHE A 581 0.66 15.85 -12.60
C PHE A 581 -0.76 15.30 -12.49
N ILE A 582 -1.50 15.35 -13.59
CA ILE A 582 -2.86 14.85 -13.68
C ILE A 582 -3.02 13.87 -14.83
N ILE A 583 -3.74 12.79 -14.55
CA ILE A 583 -4.45 12.00 -15.56
C ILE A 583 -5.92 12.40 -15.43
N ASP A 584 -6.48 12.94 -16.52
CA ASP A 584 -7.91 13.22 -16.59
C ASP A 584 -8.67 11.89 -16.70
N GLY A 585 -9.72 11.72 -15.89
CA GLY A 585 -10.57 10.52 -15.87
C GLY A 585 -12.04 10.81 -16.15
N ARG A 586 -12.37 12.01 -16.67
CA ARG A 586 -13.73 12.39 -17.08
C ARG A 586 -14.19 11.62 -18.32
N GLU A 587 -13.25 11.32 -19.22
CA GLU A 587 -13.44 10.42 -20.35
C GLU A 587 -12.98 8.97 -20.03
N ALA A 588 -13.24 8.04 -20.95
CA ALA A 588 -12.79 6.65 -20.79
C ALA A 588 -11.27 6.56 -20.96
N LEU A 589 -10.59 5.97 -19.97
CA LEU A 589 -9.14 5.73 -20.02
C LEU A 589 -8.82 4.52 -20.89
N THR A 590 -8.40 4.80 -22.12
CA THR A 590 -7.89 3.85 -23.10
C THR A 590 -6.39 4.12 -23.29
N PRO A 591 -5.61 3.17 -23.82
CA PRO A 591 -4.19 3.41 -24.14
C PRO A 591 -3.97 4.46 -25.24
N SER A 592 -5.01 4.87 -25.96
CA SER A 592 -4.97 5.88 -27.03
C SER A 592 -5.48 7.26 -26.59
N SER A 593 -6.26 7.37 -25.52
CA SER A 593 -6.80 8.65 -25.01
C SER A 593 -5.96 9.26 -23.87
N ILE A 594 -5.24 8.44 -23.11
CA ILE A 594 -4.56 8.89 -21.89
C ILE A 594 -3.40 9.85 -22.17
N ALA A 595 -3.35 10.94 -21.41
CA ALA A 595 -2.20 11.84 -21.33
C ALA A 595 -1.92 12.22 -19.87
N VAL A 596 -0.64 12.33 -19.51
CA VAL A 596 -0.21 12.81 -18.18
C VAL A 596 0.28 14.25 -18.31
N ASN A 597 -0.46 15.20 -17.74
CA ASN A 597 -0.19 16.63 -17.87
C ASN A 597 0.38 17.22 -16.57
N SER A 598 1.36 18.12 -16.64
CA SER A 598 1.84 18.86 -15.47
C SER A 598 0.87 19.99 -15.13
N VAL A 599 0.48 20.10 -13.86
CA VAL A 599 -0.49 21.10 -13.38
C VAL A 599 0.19 22.16 -12.53
N THR A 600 0.92 21.73 -11.50
CA THR A 600 1.65 22.63 -10.59
C THR A 600 3.05 22.09 -10.29
N ASN A 601 3.92 22.95 -9.77
CA ASN A 601 5.34 22.66 -9.51
C ASN A 601 5.69 23.01 -8.05
N TYR A 602 4.87 22.55 -7.11
CA TYR A 602 5.17 22.64 -5.68
C TYR A 602 6.09 21.48 -5.29
N ASN A 603 7.04 21.72 -4.38
CA ASN A 603 7.87 20.64 -3.84
C ASN A 603 7.04 19.77 -2.88
N THR A 604 7.10 18.46 -3.05
CA THR A 604 6.49 17.46 -2.16
C THR A 604 7.60 16.80 -1.34
N ASP A 605 7.41 16.60 -0.03
CA ASP A 605 8.30 15.74 0.76
C ASP A 605 7.83 14.28 0.66
N THR A 606 8.75 13.35 0.43
CA THR A 606 8.43 11.93 0.19
C THR A 606 8.28 11.10 1.47
N SER A 607 8.27 11.74 2.65
CA SER A 607 8.19 11.06 3.96
C SER A 607 6.80 10.52 4.31
N ALA A 608 5.72 11.02 3.69
CA ALA A 608 4.38 10.46 3.81
C ALA A 608 3.63 10.51 2.47
N ARG A 609 2.65 9.60 2.30
CA ARG A 609 1.68 9.69 1.21
C ARG A 609 0.82 10.96 1.38
N PRO A 610 0.51 11.72 0.32
CA PRO A 610 -0.55 12.73 0.35
C PRO A 610 -1.91 12.09 0.65
N GLU A 611 -2.76 12.78 1.40
CA GLU A 611 -4.01 12.23 1.94
C GLU A 611 -5.24 13.05 1.50
N ALA A 612 -6.30 12.39 1.05
CA ALA A 612 -7.46 13.05 0.40
C ALA A 612 -8.64 13.18 1.35
N ILE A 613 -8.85 14.39 1.90
CA ILE A 613 -9.87 14.65 2.92
C ILE A 613 -10.90 15.64 2.37
N GLY A 614 -12.02 15.10 1.87
CA GLY A 614 -13.10 15.89 1.29
C GLY A 614 -12.66 16.51 -0.05
N PRO A 615 -12.85 17.83 -0.29
CA PRO A 615 -12.43 18.48 -1.52
C PRO A 615 -10.96 18.96 -1.49
N PHE A 616 -10.12 18.37 -0.64
CA PHE A 616 -8.69 18.73 -0.49
C PHE A 616 -7.79 17.50 -0.51
N ILE A 617 -6.60 17.62 -1.10
CA ILE A 617 -5.48 16.70 -0.82
C ILE A 617 -4.47 17.42 0.08
N TYR A 618 -4.14 16.84 1.23
CA TYR A 618 -3.11 17.35 2.13
C TYR A 618 -1.78 16.68 1.80
N PHE A 619 -0.72 17.46 1.57
CA PHE A 619 0.63 16.95 1.26
C PHE A 619 1.73 17.71 2.01
N PRO A 620 2.79 17.01 2.47
CA PRO A 620 3.92 17.66 3.12
C PRO A 620 4.87 18.30 2.11
N SER A 621 5.54 19.37 2.53
CA SER A 621 6.66 20.00 1.84
C SER A 621 7.72 20.46 2.85
N GLN A 622 8.97 20.58 2.40
CA GLN A 622 10.11 20.85 3.29
C GLN A 622 10.26 22.34 3.61
N ARG A 623 10.29 22.70 4.90
CA ARG A 623 10.59 24.05 5.42
C ARG A 623 11.85 24.03 6.30
N GLY A 624 12.96 23.64 5.69
CA GLY A 624 14.26 23.54 6.37
C GLY A 624 14.26 22.45 7.45
N GLY A 625 14.31 22.85 8.72
CA GLY A 625 14.24 21.93 9.87
C GLY A 625 12.82 21.52 10.28
N PHE A 626 11.79 21.99 9.57
CA PHE A 626 10.39 21.76 9.87
C PHE A 626 9.62 21.26 8.64
N HIS A 627 8.53 20.54 8.90
CA HIS A 627 7.57 20.17 7.87
C HIS A 627 6.55 21.29 7.68
N SER A 628 6.19 21.55 6.43
CA SER A 628 5.08 22.43 6.04
C SER A 628 4.00 21.56 5.42
N ILE A 629 2.73 21.74 5.78
CA ILE A 629 1.63 20.97 5.18
C ILE A 629 0.81 21.93 4.33
N ASN A 630 0.59 21.54 3.08
CA ASN A 630 -0.20 22.31 2.12
C ASN A 630 -1.48 21.53 1.82
N GLU A 631 -2.58 22.25 1.63
CA GLU A 631 -3.80 21.72 1.05
C GLU A 631 -3.82 22.04 -0.45
N PHE A 632 -4.25 21.08 -1.25
CA PHE A 632 -4.38 21.16 -2.71
C PHE A 632 -5.85 21.06 -3.08
N ALA A 633 -6.36 21.99 -3.88
CA ALA A 633 -7.77 22.07 -4.26
C ALA A 633 -7.95 22.50 -5.72
N LEU A 634 -9.11 22.15 -6.30
CA LEU A 634 -9.59 22.77 -7.53
C LEU A 634 -10.32 24.08 -7.18
N GLN A 635 -10.01 25.18 -7.88
CA GLN A 635 -10.63 26.47 -7.66
C GLN A 635 -11.89 26.64 -8.54
N ASP A 636 -13.08 26.56 -7.90
CA ASP A 636 -14.44 26.72 -8.47
C ASP A 636 -14.59 27.75 -9.62
N ALA A 637 -13.81 28.84 -9.58
CA ALA A 637 -13.96 29.98 -10.47
C ALA A 637 -13.20 29.87 -11.81
N ALA A 638 -12.29 28.90 -11.95
CA ALA A 638 -11.33 28.87 -13.06
C ALA A 638 -10.91 27.48 -13.54
N ASP A 639 -11.33 26.38 -12.89
CA ASP A 639 -10.79 25.02 -13.09
C ASP A 639 -9.25 24.92 -12.94
N ILE A 640 -8.66 25.85 -12.19
CA ILE A 640 -7.23 25.87 -11.86
C ILE A 640 -7.02 25.17 -10.52
N TYR A 641 -6.03 24.29 -10.44
CA TYR A 641 -5.59 23.73 -9.17
C TYR A 641 -4.66 24.69 -8.43
N GLU A 642 -4.97 24.96 -7.16
CA GLU A 642 -4.20 25.84 -6.27
C GLU A 642 -3.71 25.05 -5.05
N SER A 643 -2.60 25.49 -4.44
CA SER A 643 -2.12 24.95 -3.16
C SER A 643 -1.83 26.04 -2.15
N THR A 644 -2.35 25.86 -0.93
CA THR A 644 -2.23 26.81 0.20
C THR A 644 -1.62 26.15 1.43
N ASP A 645 -0.68 26.82 2.08
CA ASP A 645 0.05 26.32 3.24
C ASP A 645 -0.78 26.48 4.55
N ILE A 646 -1.35 25.38 5.04
CA ILE A 646 -2.11 25.37 6.31
C ILE A 646 -1.21 25.47 7.56
N THR A 647 0.11 25.41 7.38
CA THR A 647 1.12 25.65 8.43
C THR A 647 1.74 27.05 8.37
N ALA A 648 1.25 27.96 7.52
CA ALA A 648 1.78 29.32 7.36
C ALA A 648 1.74 30.16 8.66
N GLN A 649 0.81 29.86 9.57
CA GLN A 649 0.72 30.48 10.90
C GLN A 649 1.58 29.79 11.97
N VAL A 650 2.13 28.61 11.68
CA VAL A 650 2.92 27.74 12.58
C VAL A 650 4.18 27.17 11.87
N PRO A 651 5.01 28.02 11.24
CA PRO A 651 6.06 27.58 10.31
C PRO A 651 7.23 26.81 10.96
N SER A 652 7.29 26.74 12.28
CA SER A 652 8.28 26.00 13.06
C SER A 652 7.64 25.21 14.20
N TYR A 653 6.49 24.57 13.96
CA TYR A 653 5.74 23.80 14.96
C TYR A 653 5.88 22.29 14.76
N ILE A 654 5.80 21.80 13.51
CA ILE A 654 5.94 20.38 13.17
C ILE A 654 7.42 20.08 12.82
N PRO A 655 8.20 19.41 13.69
CA PRO A 655 9.60 19.11 13.40
C PRO A 655 9.75 18.17 12.21
N ARG A 656 10.73 18.45 11.33
CA ARG A 656 11.07 17.56 10.22
C ARG A 656 11.79 16.32 10.75
N ASN A 657 11.27 15.15 10.42
CA ASN A 657 11.90 13.86 10.68
C ASN A 657 11.63 12.88 9.52
N SER A 658 12.38 11.78 9.46
CA SER A 658 12.16 10.69 8.51
C SER A 658 10.84 9.96 8.77
N TYR A 659 10.46 9.81 10.04
CA TYR A 659 9.16 9.28 10.43
C TYR A 659 8.14 10.40 10.45
N PHE A 660 7.31 10.42 9.41
CA PHE A 660 6.17 11.30 9.26
C PHE A 660 4.98 10.47 8.74
N LYS A 661 3.81 10.61 9.36
CA LYS A 661 2.56 10.01 8.86
C LYS A 661 1.44 11.03 8.98
N MET A 662 0.47 10.93 8.08
CA MET A 662 -0.76 11.69 8.05
C MET A 662 -1.93 10.71 7.93
N THR A 663 -3.05 11.02 8.56
CA THR A 663 -4.31 10.27 8.44
C THR A 663 -5.49 11.22 8.63
N GLY A 664 -6.63 10.96 7.98
CA GLY A 664 -7.70 11.94 7.82
C GLY A 664 -9.11 11.42 8.08
N SER A 665 -9.94 12.25 8.72
CA SER A 665 -11.38 12.03 8.87
C SER A 665 -12.17 13.09 8.11
N THR A 666 -12.96 12.64 7.14
CA THR A 666 -13.91 13.47 6.38
C THR A 666 -15.21 13.75 7.15
N THR A 667 -15.56 12.91 8.13
CA THR A 667 -16.74 13.11 8.99
C THR A 667 -16.47 14.19 10.02
N GLU A 668 -15.35 14.10 10.75
CA GLU A 668 -15.00 15.09 11.79
C GLU A 668 -14.25 16.31 11.26
N ASN A 669 -13.85 16.29 9.98
CA ASN A 669 -13.03 17.33 9.34
C ASN A 669 -11.71 17.56 10.11
N MET A 670 -10.97 16.46 10.27
CA MET A 670 -9.71 16.40 11.01
C MET A 670 -8.60 15.74 10.20
N LEU A 671 -7.37 16.20 10.41
CA LEU A 671 -6.12 15.60 9.94
C LEU A 671 -5.24 15.36 11.18
N ALA A 672 -4.86 14.10 11.44
CA ALA A 672 -3.90 13.75 12.48
C ALA A 672 -2.52 13.51 11.86
N VAL A 673 -1.46 13.92 12.57
CA VAL A 673 -0.09 13.93 12.07
C VAL A 673 0.86 13.42 13.16
N THR A 674 1.70 12.45 12.83
CA THR A 674 2.72 11.91 13.75
C THR A 674 4.12 12.21 13.23
N THR A 675 5.01 12.71 14.09
CA THR A 675 6.44 12.91 13.78
C THR A 675 7.32 12.51 14.96
N GLY A 676 8.46 11.86 14.69
CA GLY A 676 9.42 11.44 15.72
C GLY A 676 9.89 9.98 15.58
N ASP A 677 11.16 9.73 15.94
CA ASP A 677 11.73 8.39 15.99
C ASP A 677 11.73 7.90 17.43
N CYS A 678 10.92 6.88 17.76
CA CYS A 678 10.91 6.34 19.13
C CYS A 678 12.24 5.66 19.49
N THR A 679 12.94 5.09 18.50
CA THR A 679 14.13 4.23 18.73
C THR A 679 15.39 4.99 19.13
N THR A 680 15.47 6.29 18.79
CA THR A 680 16.66 7.11 19.04
C THR A 680 16.45 8.18 20.11
N SER A 681 15.21 8.63 20.34
CA SER A 681 14.81 9.41 21.52
C SER A 681 13.28 9.49 21.63
N PRO A 682 12.62 8.74 22.53
CA PRO A 682 11.15 8.76 22.64
C PRO A 682 10.59 10.16 22.99
N ALA A 683 11.35 10.97 23.71
CA ALA A 683 11.04 12.38 23.99
C ALA A 683 11.02 13.31 22.73
N THR A 684 11.25 12.77 21.53
CA THR A 684 11.13 13.51 20.25
C THR A 684 9.84 13.19 19.48
N GLN A 685 9.04 12.20 19.93
CA GLN A 685 7.73 11.97 19.33
C GLN A 685 6.74 13.07 19.70
N LYS A 686 6.06 13.61 18.68
CA LYS A 686 4.97 14.58 18.80
C LYS A 686 3.82 14.17 17.88
N TYR A 687 2.61 14.40 18.38
CA TYR A 687 1.37 14.08 17.69
C TYR A 687 0.57 15.37 17.58
N PHE A 688 0.12 15.71 16.38
CA PHE A 688 -0.61 16.94 16.11
C PHE A 688 -1.98 16.63 15.51
N LEU A 689 -2.95 17.48 15.83
CA LEU A 689 -4.28 17.47 15.26
C LEU A 689 -4.55 18.81 14.58
N TYR A 690 -4.99 18.76 13.33
CA TYR A 690 -5.56 19.89 12.60
C TYR A 690 -7.06 19.67 12.46
N LYS A 691 -7.86 20.52 13.10
CA LYS A 691 -9.32 20.59 12.92
C LYS A 691 -9.61 21.73 11.97
N PHE A 692 -10.45 21.48 10.96
CA PHE A 692 -10.96 22.52 10.07
C PHE A 692 -12.49 22.47 10.02
N VAL A 693 -13.14 23.63 9.85
CA VAL A 693 -14.60 23.69 9.65
C VAL A 693 -14.93 24.80 8.66
N PHE A 694 -15.84 24.51 7.74
CA PHE A 694 -16.34 25.45 6.73
C PHE A 694 -17.77 25.92 7.05
N GLN A 695 -18.04 27.21 6.87
CA GLN A 695 -19.37 27.82 6.93
C GLN A 695 -19.52 28.75 5.72
N GLU A 696 -20.61 28.61 4.96
CA GLU A 696 -20.88 29.45 3.76
C GLU A 696 -19.67 29.56 2.80
N ARG A 697 -18.96 28.44 2.60
CA ARG A 697 -17.70 28.28 1.82
C ARG A 697 -16.45 28.95 2.43
N GLN A 698 -16.53 29.65 3.55
CA GLN A 698 -15.35 30.17 4.25
C GLN A 698 -14.86 29.18 5.31
N LYS A 699 -13.53 29.01 5.43
CA LYS A 699 -12.90 28.23 6.51
C LYS A 699 -12.95 29.05 7.80
N VAL A 700 -13.83 28.67 8.73
CA VAL A 700 -14.07 29.38 10.02
C VAL A 700 -13.19 28.85 11.15
N ILE A 701 -12.79 27.59 11.08
CA ILE A 701 -11.80 26.98 11.97
C ILE A 701 -10.65 26.44 11.11
N SER A 702 -9.41 26.73 11.53
CA SER A 702 -8.17 26.24 10.94
C SER A 702 -7.13 26.05 12.04
N ALA A 703 -7.39 25.10 12.94
CA ALA A 703 -6.78 25.04 14.26
C ALA A 703 -5.81 23.87 14.40
N TRP A 704 -4.57 24.19 14.76
CA TRP A 704 -3.55 23.22 15.17
C TRP A 704 -3.52 23.06 16.70
N ALA A 705 -3.39 21.82 17.16
CA ALA A 705 -3.18 21.45 18.56
C ALA A 705 -2.17 20.28 18.68
N GLU A 706 -1.51 20.16 19.83
CA GLU A 706 -0.65 19.03 20.18
C GLU A 706 -1.42 18.02 21.06
N LEU A 707 -1.18 16.72 20.84
CA LEU A 707 -1.70 15.63 21.67
C LEU A 707 -0.52 14.96 22.38
N THR A 708 -0.71 14.58 23.64
CA THR A 708 0.28 13.82 24.42
C THR A 708 -0.39 12.57 25.00
N PHE A 709 0.32 11.45 24.97
CA PHE A 709 -0.11 10.17 25.55
C PHE A 709 0.92 9.67 26.58
N PRO A 710 0.55 8.82 27.54
CA PRO A 710 1.48 8.20 28.49
C PRO A 710 2.33 7.08 27.86
N PHE A 711 2.04 6.70 26.61
CA PHE A 711 2.72 5.67 25.82
C PHE A 711 3.31 6.24 24.52
N ASN A 712 4.32 5.57 23.96
CA ASN A 712 4.85 5.91 22.63
C ASN A 712 3.84 5.47 21.55
N VAL A 713 3.76 6.16 20.41
CA VAL A 713 2.80 5.82 19.33
C VAL A 713 3.54 5.48 18.04
N TYR A 714 3.17 4.34 17.44
CA TYR A 714 3.82 3.77 16.25
C TYR A 714 2.95 3.92 14.99
N ALA A 715 1.62 3.87 15.16
CA ALA A 715 0.66 4.15 14.09
C ALA A 715 -0.60 4.83 14.65
N MET A 716 -1.21 5.67 13.82
CA MET A 716 -2.53 6.27 14.04
C MET A 716 -3.29 6.18 12.71
N GLU A 717 -4.58 5.87 12.76
CA GLU A 717 -5.45 5.83 11.57
C GLU A 717 -6.88 6.28 11.93
N PHE A 718 -7.46 7.15 11.11
CA PHE A 718 -8.88 7.46 11.18
C PHE A 718 -9.71 6.44 10.42
N ILE A 719 -10.69 5.82 11.10
CA ILE A 719 -11.74 5.00 10.50
C ILE A 719 -13.08 5.67 10.82
N ASN A 720 -13.64 6.37 9.82
CA ASN A 720 -14.80 7.25 9.97
C ASN A 720 -14.51 8.38 11.00
N SER A 721 -15.24 8.42 12.12
CA SER A 721 -15.03 9.36 13.24
C SER A 721 -14.20 8.76 14.39
N GLU A 722 -13.75 7.51 14.28
CA GLU A 722 -12.92 6.86 15.31
C GLU A 722 -11.44 6.91 14.91
N LEU A 723 -10.58 7.35 15.82
CA LEU A 723 -9.13 7.42 15.65
C LEU A 723 -8.50 6.25 16.40
N PHE A 724 -8.05 5.26 15.64
CA PHE A 724 -7.32 4.10 16.18
C PHE A 724 -5.84 4.45 16.34
N ILE A 725 -5.25 4.00 17.44
CA ILE A 725 -3.87 4.28 17.83
C ILE A 725 -3.21 2.97 18.26
N LEU A 726 -2.09 2.61 17.61
CA LEU A 726 -1.19 1.57 18.09
C LEU A 726 -0.07 2.21 18.90
N GLY A 727 -0.08 1.92 20.20
CA GLY A 727 0.91 2.40 21.16
C GLY A 727 1.85 1.31 21.66
N MET A 728 2.95 1.73 22.28
CA MET A 728 3.87 0.89 23.04
C MET A 728 3.95 1.41 24.47
N ASP A 729 3.67 0.55 25.45
CA ASP A 729 3.84 0.89 26.86
C ASP A 729 5.30 1.33 27.15
N PRO A 730 5.56 2.30 28.04
CA PRO A 730 6.91 2.77 28.33
C PRO A 730 7.90 1.72 28.88
N GLY A 731 7.43 0.54 29.30
CA GLY A 731 8.29 -0.61 29.62
C GLY A 731 8.65 -1.50 28.43
N GLU A 732 8.14 -1.20 27.23
CA GLU A 732 8.36 -1.96 25.97
C GLU A 732 7.98 -3.45 26.04
N ARG A 733 7.08 -3.82 26.97
CA ARG A 733 6.55 -5.19 27.14
C ARG A 733 5.19 -5.42 26.46
N LYS A 734 4.42 -4.37 26.18
CA LYS A 734 3.06 -4.47 25.64
C LYS A 734 2.75 -3.47 24.53
N MET A 735 2.19 -3.99 23.43
CA MET A 735 1.55 -3.17 22.40
C MET A 735 0.11 -2.90 22.81
N LEU A 736 -0.32 -1.65 22.68
CA LEU A 736 -1.64 -1.17 23.10
C LEU A 736 -2.48 -0.87 21.85
N ILE A 737 -3.66 -1.49 21.73
CA ILE A 737 -4.67 -1.07 20.75
C ILE A 737 -5.59 -0.08 21.47
N CYS A 738 -5.49 1.20 21.12
CA CYS A 738 -6.29 2.27 21.71
C CYS A 738 -7.24 2.88 20.67
N LYS A 739 -8.42 3.32 21.10
CA LYS A 739 -9.43 3.98 20.26
C LYS A 739 -9.87 5.30 20.89
N LEU A 740 -9.92 6.37 20.08
CA LEU A 740 -10.50 7.67 20.47
C LEU A 740 -11.71 7.94 19.59
N ASP A 741 -12.88 8.15 20.19
CA ASP A 741 -14.07 8.61 19.47
C ASP A 741 -14.01 10.13 19.32
N MET A 742 -13.82 10.63 18.10
CA MET A 742 -13.50 12.05 17.83
C MET A 742 -14.74 12.91 17.51
N ARG A 743 -15.95 12.36 17.68
CA ARG A 743 -17.23 13.07 17.50
C ARG A 743 -17.38 14.25 18.47
N GLU A 744 -18.01 15.34 18.04
CA GLU A 744 -18.27 16.50 18.92
C GLU A 744 -19.33 16.24 20.01
N GLU A 745 -20.12 15.16 19.86
CA GLU A 745 -21.11 14.68 20.84
C GLU A 745 -20.94 13.17 21.08
N VAL A 746 -19.88 12.80 21.80
CA VAL A 746 -19.75 11.45 22.39
C VAL A 746 -20.68 11.33 23.59
N VAL A 747 -21.42 10.22 23.68
CA VAL A 747 -22.08 9.77 24.91
C VAL A 747 -21.30 8.57 25.41
N ASP A 748 -20.82 8.64 26.65
CA ASP A 748 -20.01 7.60 27.28
C ASP A 748 -20.91 6.45 27.76
N GLY A 749 -20.76 5.26 27.15
CA GLY A 749 -21.55 4.08 27.48
C GLY A 749 -21.10 3.35 28.75
N ASP A 750 -19.94 3.71 29.30
CA ASP A 750 -19.38 3.04 30.48
C ASP A 750 -19.85 3.65 31.81
N THR A 751 -20.19 4.94 31.79
CA THR A 751 -20.53 5.78 32.96
C THR A 751 -22.04 5.84 33.20
N THR A 752 -22.53 6.78 34.01
CA THR A 752 -23.93 6.88 34.43
C THR A 752 -24.33 8.34 34.61
N GLY A 753 -25.37 8.77 33.87
CA GLY A 753 -25.54 10.18 33.50
C GLY A 753 -24.59 10.55 32.35
N ASP A 754 -24.73 11.74 31.77
CA ASP A 754 -23.95 12.18 30.60
C ASP A 754 -22.48 12.57 30.95
N LEU A 755 -21.94 11.99 32.02
CA LEU A 755 -20.63 12.26 32.61
C LEU A 755 -19.53 11.50 31.85
N ILE A 756 -18.50 12.21 31.38
CA ILE A 756 -17.36 11.60 30.66
C ILE A 756 -16.12 11.61 31.55
N VAL A 757 -15.49 10.44 31.72
CA VAL A 757 -14.22 10.29 32.45
C VAL A 757 -13.05 10.24 31.45
N HIS A 758 -12.34 11.37 31.30
CA HIS A 758 -11.22 11.58 30.40
C HIS A 758 -9.92 10.97 30.95
N MET A 759 -9.56 9.78 30.46
CA MET A 759 -8.30 9.10 30.74
C MET A 759 -7.71 8.47 29.47
N ASP A 760 -6.41 8.19 29.47
CA ASP A 760 -5.74 7.40 28.43
C ASP A 760 -5.56 5.94 28.84
N ALA A 761 -5.53 5.05 27.85
CA ALA A 761 -5.57 3.59 28.02
C ALA A 761 -6.71 3.15 28.98
N ARG A 762 -7.87 3.82 28.86
CA ARG A 762 -9.03 3.63 29.72
C ARG A 762 -9.67 2.27 29.47
N LYS A 763 -9.74 1.41 30.48
CA LYS A 763 -10.49 0.15 30.42
C LYS A 763 -11.59 0.10 31.49
N LYS A 764 -12.77 -0.38 31.10
CA LYS A 764 -13.80 -0.81 32.04
C LYS A 764 -13.56 -2.25 32.47
N HIS A 765 -13.45 -2.45 33.78
CA HIS A 765 -13.39 -3.74 34.44
C HIS A 765 -14.76 -4.03 35.09
N GLY A 766 -15.26 -5.25 34.92
CA GLY A 766 -16.63 -5.62 35.28
C GLY A 766 -16.91 -5.71 36.78
N THR A 767 -18.16 -6.05 37.11
CA THR A 767 -18.73 -5.80 38.44
C THR A 767 -18.03 -6.52 39.59
N PHE A 768 -17.29 -5.77 40.39
CA PHE A 768 -16.76 -6.22 41.68
C PHE A 768 -17.93 -6.52 42.62
N ASN A 769 -17.93 -7.69 43.26
CA ASN A 769 -19.04 -8.15 44.11
C ASN A 769 -18.70 -8.20 45.61
N GLY A 770 -17.75 -7.35 46.05
CA GLY A 770 -17.30 -7.35 47.45
C GLY A 770 -16.56 -8.63 47.87
N SER A 771 -15.87 -9.26 46.93
CA SER A 771 -14.96 -10.39 47.10
C SER A 771 -13.66 -10.09 46.35
N THR A 772 -12.56 -10.75 46.69
CA THR A 772 -11.29 -10.68 45.93
C THR A 772 -11.56 -10.97 44.45
N ALA A 773 -11.13 -10.05 43.58
CA ALA A 773 -11.25 -10.18 42.14
C ALA A 773 -10.00 -9.57 41.48
N SER A 774 -9.15 -10.43 40.92
CA SER A 774 -7.96 -10.04 40.16
C SER A 774 -8.36 -9.56 38.77
N PHE A 775 -7.76 -8.46 38.30
CA PHE A 775 -7.82 -8.04 36.92
C PHE A 775 -6.43 -7.61 36.44
N ASP A 776 -6.13 -7.87 35.17
CA ASP A 776 -4.92 -7.34 34.55
C ASP A 776 -5.17 -5.88 34.17
N ALA A 777 -4.24 -5.00 34.59
CA ALA A 777 -4.26 -3.57 34.33
C ALA A 777 -2.91 -3.13 33.76
N LEU A 778 -2.85 -2.00 33.07
CA LEU A 778 -1.58 -1.46 32.57
C LEU A 778 -0.82 -0.76 33.71
N VAL A 779 0.05 -1.50 34.39
CA VAL A 779 0.84 -1.01 35.52
C VAL A 779 2.26 -0.66 35.05
N ARG A 780 2.60 0.62 35.12
CA ARG A 780 3.95 1.12 34.87
C ARG A 780 4.90 0.69 36.00
N GLU A 781 6.07 0.16 35.66
CA GLU A 781 7.13 -0.10 36.65
C GLU A 781 7.66 1.23 37.23
N GLY A 782 7.23 1.56 38.45
CA GLY A 782 7.53 2.80 39.16
C GLY A 782 6.66 2.94 40.41
N THR A 783 7.08 3.80 41.35
CA THR A 783 6.43 3.91 42.68
C THR A 783 4.93 4.18 42.60
N PHE A 784 4.13 3.43 43.37
CA PHE A 784 2.75 3.79 43.67
C PHE A 784 2.69 5.14 44.40
N HIS A 785 2.48 6.22 43.63
CA HIS A 785 2.24 7.54 44.17
C HIS A 785 0.74 7.83 44.21
N GLN A 786 0.13 7.75 45.40
CA GLN A 786 -1.06 8.55 45.69
C GLN A 786 -0.62 10.02 45.77
N GLY A 787 -0.60 10.68 44.61
CA GLY A 787 -0.26 12.08 44.44
C GLY A 787 -0.90 12.61 43.16
N SER A 788 -1.21 13.91 43.13
CA SER A 788 -1.93 14.56 42.02
C SER A 788 -1.03 14.78 40.80
N GLY A 789 -0.61 13.69 40.14
CA GLY A 789 0.30 13.70 39.00
C GLY A 789 -0.26 12.93 37.81
N THR A 790 -0.18 13.54 36.63
CA THR A 790 -0.76 13.07 35.34
C THR A 790 0.00 11.91 34.69
N SER A 791 0.52 10.98 35.49
CA SER A 791 1.20 9.76 35.02
C SER A 791 1.13 8.56 35.98
N SER A 792 0.22 8.61 36.97
CA SER A 792 -0.16 7.47 37.81
C SER A 792 -1.48 6.86 37.33
N LEU A 793 -1.53 5.52 37.34
CA LEU A 793 -2.75 4.77 37.06
C LEU A 793 -3.82 5.14 38.10
N SER A 794 -4.98 5.59 37.63
CA SER A 794 -6.08 6.12 38.43
C SER A 794 -7.36 5.34 38.20
N PHE A 795 -8.25 5.34 39.21
CA PHE A 795 -9.39 4.43 39.29
C PHE A 795 -10.66 5.18 39.69
N TYR A 796 -11.75 4.92 38.97
CA TYR A 796 -13.03 5.62 39.11
C TYR A 796 -14.20 4.64 38.97
N ASP A 797 -15.31 4.87 39.68
CA ASP A 797 -16.56 4.14 39.44
C ASP A 797 -17.34 4.74 38.24
N THR A 798 -18.46 4.10 37.86
CA THR A 798 -19.30 4.58 36.74
C THR A 798 -20.03 5.90 37.05
N LEU A 799 -20.01 6.37 38.30
CA LEU A 799 -20.52 7.67 38.74
C LEU A 799 -19.39 8.72 38.78
N GLY A 800 -18.19 8.41 38.27
CA GLY A 800 -17.03 9.30 38.25
C GLY A 800 -16.36 9.51 39.61
N ARG A 801 -16.67 8.72 40.63
CA ARG A 801 -16.09 8.88 41.97
C ARG A 801 -14.75 8.14 42.04
N SER A 802 -13.73 8.79 42.57
CA SER A 802 -12.39 8.19 42.67
C SER A 802 -12.36 7.03 43.67
N VAL A 803 -11.84 5.90 43.22
CA VAL A 803 -11.75 4.66 44.02
C VAL A 803 -10.32 4.54 44.56
N ALA A 804 -10.13 4.95 45.82
CA ALA A 804 -8.83 4.85 46.48
C ALA A 804 -8.44 3.38 46.70
N MET A 805 -7.28 2.98 46.15
CA MET A 805 -6.72 1.64 46.33
C MET A 805 -5.67 1.60 47.45
N GLN A 806 -5.69 0.51 48.22
CA GLN A 806 -4.66 0.17 49.21
C GLN A 806 -3.96 -1.10 48.76
N ALA A 807 -2.63 -1.10 48.79
CA ALA A 807 -1.83 -2.33 48.72
C ALA A 807 -1.71 -2.90 50.15
N GLN A 808 -1.94 -4.20 50.30
CA GLN A 808 -1.77 -4.92 51.56
C GLN A 808 -0.57 -5.85 51.43
N ASP A 809 0.48 -5.58 52.21
CA ASP A 809 1.64 -6.48 52.32
C ASP A 809 1.26 -7.80 53.03
N ALA A 810 2.05 -8.85 52.78
CA ALA A 810 1.79 -10.20 53.27
C ALA A 810 1.99 -10.40 54.79
N ASP A 811 2.83 -9.58 55.41
CA ASP A 811 3.06 -9.62 56.85
C ASP A 811 2.02 -8.75 57.59
N ASP A 812 1.38 -9.32 58.61
CA ASP A 812 0.27 -8.73 59.39
C ASP A 812 0.70 -7.57 60.33
N SER A 813 1.76 -6.84 59.96
CA SER A 813 2.19 -5.62 60.62
C SER A 813 1.60 -4.39 59.92
N VAL A 814 0.43 -3.95 60.39
CA VAL A 814 -0.23 -2.72 59.91
C VAL A 814 0.55 -1.47 60.35
N THR A 815 1.67 -1.19 59.70
CA THR A 815 2.31 0.13 59.74
C THR A 815 1.67 1.03 58.70
N THR A 816 0.63 1.77 59.11
CA THR A 816 -0.03 2.79 58.30
C THR A 816 0.95 3.88 57.86
N ARG A 817 1.51 3.74 56.66
CA ARG A 817 2.21 4.82 55.95
C ARG A 817 1.21 5.61 55.10
N SER A 818 0.43 6.47 55.76
CA SER A 818 -0.45 7.42 55.10
C SER A 818 0.37 8.31 54.15
N PHE A 819 0.06 8.31 52.86
CA PHE A 819 0.75 9.10 51.83
C PHE A 819 0.39 10.60 51.85
N MET A 820 0.35 11.19 53.05
CA MET A 820 0.19 12.64 53.25
C MET A 820 1.19 13.17 54.28
N THR A 821 2.38 13.57 53.82
CA THR A 821 3.18 14.68 54.35
C THR A 821 4.29 15.02 53.35
N THR A 822 4.59 16.31 53.18
CA THR A 822 5.66 16.82 52.33
C THR A 822 7.04 16.27 52.75
N GLY A 823 7.78 15.68 51.81
CA GLY A 823 9.23 15.48 51.93
C GLY A 823 9.69 14.16 52.56
N ALA A 824 9.46 13.03 51.88
CA ALA A 824 10.17 11.78 52.15
C ALA A 824 10.53 11.10 50.82
N TYR A 825 11.82 11.01 50.50
CA TYR A 825 12.32 10.27 49.34
C TYR A 825 12.44 8.78 49.65
N VAL A 826 12.02 7.92 48.71
CA VAL A 826 12.40 6.51 48.66
C VAL A 826 13.18 6.30 47.36
N SER A 827 14.51 6.42 47.45
CA SER A 827 15.42 6.20 46.33
C SER A 827 15.95 4.76 46.38
N GLY A 828 15.40 3.88 45.55
CA GLY A 828 15.94 2.54 45.29
C GLY A 828 16.33 2.42 43.81
N THR A 829 17.60 2.19 43.52
CA THR A 829 18.05 1.94 42.14
C THR A 829 17.69 0.53 41.73
N ILE A 830 16.65 0.37 40.93
CA ILE A 830 16.37 -0.89 40.23
C ILE A 830 17.27 -0.91 38.99
N SER A 831 18.16 -1.91 38.94
CA SER A 831 19.05 -2.19 37.80
C SER A 831 18.54 -3.46 37.12
N PRO A 832 18.68 -3.63 35.78
CA PRO A 832 17.92 -4.64 35.07
C PRO A 832 18.37 -6.06 35.39
N LEU A 833 17.45 -6.88 35.91
CA LEU A 833 17.34 -8.35 35.76
C LEU A 833 16.21 -8.89 36.68
N PHE A 834 15.61 -10.02 36.27
CA PHE A 834 14.63 -10.87 36.96
C PHE A 834 13.15 -10.45 36.96
N ASP A 835 12.29 -11.38 36.54
CA ASP A 835 10.84 -11.39 36.81
C ASP A 835 10.54 -11.88 38.26
N ALA A 836 9.25 -11.82 38.63
CA ALA A 836 8.61 -12.42 39.80
C ALA A 836 8.86 -11.77 41.18
N PHE A 837 7.89 -10.96 41.61
CA PHE A 837 7.55 -10.83 43.03
C PHE A 837 6.25 -11.60 43.32
N ILE A 838 6.36 -12.76 43.97
CA ILE A 838 5.21 -13.59 44.34
C ILE A 838 4.74 -13.20 45.74
N VAL A 839 3.52 -12.67 45.84
CA VAL A 839 2.81 -12.57 47.13
C VAL A 839 1.99 -13.85 47.35
N SER A 840 2.63 -14.89 47.85
CA SER A 840 1.97 -16.13 48.25
C SER A 840 1.98 -16.27 49.77
N ILE A 841 0.85 -15.94 50.41
CA ILE A 841 0.61 -16.26 51.83
C ILE A 841 0.28 -17.75 51.91
N GLY A 842 1.31 -18.59 51.82
CA GLY A 842 1.23 -20.04 51.98
C GLY A 842 1.90 -20.48 53.27
N THR A 843 1.15 -21.10 54.18
CA THR A 843 1.70 -21.72 55.38
C THR A 843 2.66 -22.85 54.98
N VAL A 844 3.91 -22.77 55.42
CA VAL A 844 4.92 -23.81 55.12
C VAL A 844 4.72 -25.02 56.04
N ASP A 845 4.27 -26.13 55.46
CA ASP A 845 4.31 -27.46 56.06
C ASP A 845 4.73 -28.50 55.00
N GLY A 846 5.70 -29.36 55.32
CA GLY A 846 5.84 -30.67 54.65
C GLY A 846 6.59 -30.78 53.30
N ASN A 847 7.89 -30.48 53.29
CA ASN A 847 8.96 -31.25 52.60
C ASN A 847 8.57 -32.21 51.43
N THR A 848 8.89 -31.86 50.19
CA THR A 848 9.44 -32.78 49.15
C THR A 848 10.05 -32.00 47.97
N ALA A 849 10.76 -32.67 47.06
CA ALA A 849 11.44 -32.07 45.90
C ALA A 849 11.18 -32.87 44.61
N TYR A 850 11.35 -32.25 43.42
CA TYR A 850 12.11 -32.76 42.24
C TYR A 850 11.88 -31.90 40.97
N ASP A 851 12.91 -31.13 40.60
CA ASP A 851 13.64 -31.13 39.30
C ASP A 851 12.99 -30.81 37.92
N THR A 852 13.84 -30.24 37.04
CA THR A 852 13.76 -30.06 35.56
C THR A 852 12.48 -29.53 34.87
N GLY A 853 12.65 -28.48 34.04
CA GLY A 853 12.43 -28.71 32.60
C GLY A 853 11.46 -27.84 31.78
N ALA A 854 11.12 -26.60 32.14
CA ALA A 854 10.50 -25.65 31.19
C ALA A 854 10.77 -24.19 31.57
N SER A 855 11.13 -23.34 30.60
CA SER A 855 11.31 -21.89 30.80
C SER A 855 9.98 -21.14 30.61
N SER A 856 9.17 -21.12 31.67
CA SER A 856 7.88 -20.41 31.70
C SER A 856 8.04 -19.08 32.45
N TYR A 857 7.97 -17.96 31.72
CA TYR A 857 8.06 -16.61 32.28
C TYR A 857 6.74 -16.23 32.98
N PRO A 858 6.76 -15.67 34.21
CA PRO A 858 5.54 -15.44 34.99
C PRO A 858 4.85 -14.12 34.64
N ARG A 859 3.55 -14.23 34.35
CA ARG A 859 2.61 -13.12 34.06
C ARG A 859 2.32 -12.27 35.31
N THR A 860 2.52 -10.95 35.22
CA THR A 860 2.20 -10.00 36.28
C THR A 860 0.70 -9.68 36.35
N THR A 861 -0.08 -10.57 36.97
CA THR A 861 -1.48 -10.29 37.34
C THR A 861 -1.54 -9.57 38.69
N LEU A 862 -2.12 -8.36 38.70
CA LEU A 862 -2.27 -7.57 39.92
C LEU A 862 -3.47 -8.07 40.73
N THR A 863 -3.22 -8.92 41.73
CA THR A 863 -4.27 -9.46 42.61
C THR A 863 -4.75 -8.40 43.61
N ILE A 864 -5.66 -7.55 43.15
CA ILE A 864 -6.26 -6.48 43.95
C ILE A 864 -7.24 -7.09 44.96
N THR A 865 -6.77 -7.25 46.19
CA THR A 865 -7.59 -7.68 47.32
C THR A 865 -8.15 -6.44 48.02
N ALA A 866 -9.38 -6.04 47.68
CA ALA A 866 -10.04 -4.88 48.25
C ALA A 866 -10.54 -5.14 49.70
N THR A 867 -9.60 -5.27 50.64
CA THR A 867 -9.86 -5.43 52.08
C THR A 867 -9.61 -4.13 52.82
N ASN A 868 -10.63 -3.56 53.47
CA ASN A 868 -10.46 -2.45 54.41
C ASN A 868 -10.18 -2.97 55.81
N THR A 869 -9.00 -2.66 56.38
CA THR A 869 -8.72 -2.84 57.82
C THR A 869 -7.93 -1.66 58.38
N ALA A 870 -8.53 -0.91 59.31
CA ALA A 870 -7.86 0.17 60.05
C ALA A 870 -8.23 0.11 61.54
N THR A 871 -7.59 -0.80 62.27
CA THR A 871 -7.94 -1.12 63.66
C THR A 871 -7.31 -0.13 64.65
N LEU A 872 -8.04 0.93 65.03
CA LEU A 872 -7.67 1.80 66.15
C LEU A 872 -7.85 1.09 67.51
N LYS A 873 -6.87 0.28 67.89
CA LYS A 873 -6.68 -0.12 69.29
C LYS A 873 -6.23 1.09 70.11
N TYR A 874 -7.14 1.68 70.86
CA TYR A 874 -6.76 2.55 71.98
C TYR A 874 -5.99 1.70 73.00
N MET A 875 -4.72 2.04 73.24
CA MET A 875 -4.09 1.71 74.51
C MET A 875 -4.63 2.69 75.56
N PRO A 876 -5.09 2.24 76.73
CA PRO A 876 -5.40 3.17 77.81
C PRO A 876 -4.09 3.82 78.27
N ASP A 877 -4.08 5.15 78.45
CA ASP A 877 -3.04 5.76 79.27
C ASP A 877 -3.24 5.35 80.74
N SER A 878 -2.16 5.35 81.51
CA SER A 878 -2.14 4.85 82.89
C SER A 878 -2.33 5.96 83.94
N THR A 879 -3.14 6.99 83.63
CA THR A 879 -3.37 8.16 84.49
C THR A 879 -4.85 8.59 84.48
N GLY A 880 -5.70 7.83 85.20
CA GLY A 880 -7.13 8.12 85.27
C GLY A 880 -7.52 9.35 86.11
N ASN A 881 -8.48 10.13 85.60
CA ASN A 881 -9.52 10.81 86.39
C ASN A 881 -10.70 11.24 85.49
N ASP A 882 -11.84 11.54 86.11
CA ASP A 882 -13.11 11.85 85.43
C ASP A 882 -13.15 13.25 84.78
N ASP A 883 -13.85 13.34 83.64
CA ASP A 883 -15.01 14.24 83.43
C ASP A 883 -15.60 13.97 82.00
N SER A 884 -16.89 14.04 81.67
CA SER A 884 -18.22 13.83 82.26
C SER A 884 -19.21 14.60 81.35
N ILE A 885 -20.47 14.12 81.16
CA ILE A 885 -21.64 14.90 80.63
C ILE A 885 -21.52 15.42 79.16
N TRP A 886 -22.53 15.47 78.26
CA TRP A 886 -23.86 14.88 77.97
C TRP A 886 -24.20 15.32 76.50
N THR A 887 -25.15 14.84 75.69
CA THR A 887 -26.23 13.81 75.69
C THR A 887 -26.62 13.55 74.21
N SER A 888 -27.41 12.52 73.90
CA SER A 888 -28.22 12.47 72.66
C SER A 888 -29.64 11.92 72.90
N THR A 889 -30.60 12.33 72.06
CA THR A 889 -32.03 11.99 72.19
C THR A 889 -32.41 10.88 71.20
N THR A 890 -33.33 9.99 71.60
CA THR A 890 -33.71 8.78 70.84
C THR A 890 -34.55 9.03 69.58
N PRO A 891 -34.51 8.11 68.59
CA PRO A 891 -35.09 8.30 67.26
C PRO A 891 -36.59 7.92 67.16
N GLY A 892 -37.26 8.47 66.14
CA GLY A 892 -38.59 8.03 65.69
C GLY A 892 -38.49 7.11 64.48
N SER A 893 -39.30 6.05 64.44
CA SER A 893 -39.27 5.02 63.39
C SER A 893 -40.17 5.35 62.20
N GLY A 894 -39.66 5.21 60.98
CA GLY A 894 -40.44 5.15 59.75
C GLY A 894 -39.87 4.08 58.82
N THR A 895 -40.72 3.20 58.30
CA THR A 895 -40.36 2.22 57.26
C THR A 895 -40.71 2.79 55.89
N GLU A 896 -39.73 2.91 55.00
CA GLU A 896 -39.93 3.22 53.59
C GLU A 896 -39.10 2.26 52.74
N THR A 897 -39.62 1.86 51.58
CA THR A 897 -39.04 0.83 50.71
C THR A 897 -38.66 1.42 49.37
N ASP A 898 -37.39 1.76 49.20
CA ASP A 898 -36.81 2.23 47.95
C ASP A 898 -35.36 1.72 47.83
N PRO A 899 -34.93 1.12 46.71
CA PRO A 899 -33.59 0.54 46.59
C PRO A 899 -32.54 1.58 46.18
N ALA A 900 -32.46 2.70 46.90
CA ALA A 900 -31.61 3.84 46.57
C ALA A 900 -30.83 4.40 47.76
N THR A 901 -29.55 4.70 47.51
CA THR A 901 -28.64 5.58 48.28
C THR A 901 -28.12 5.14 49.67
N TYR A 902 -26.83 5.41 49.83
CA TYR A 902 -26.03 5.55 51.05
C TYR A 902 -26.79 6.06 52.29
N THR A 903 -26.55 5.44 53.45
CA THR A 903 -26.73 6.08 54.77
C THR A 903 -25.60 5.71 55.72
N SER A 904 -25.17 6.68 56.53
CA SER A 904 -24.28 6.49 57.67
C SER A 904 -25.09 6.56 58.96
N TRP A 905 -24.91 5.61 59.91
CA TRP A 905 -25.35 5.82 61.29
C TRP A 905 -24.66 4.91 62.32
N SER A 906 -24.38 5.51 63.48
CA SER A 906 -24.13 4.96 64.83
C SER A 906 -24.05 3.44 65.05
N ALA A 907 -22.99 3.04 65.75
CA ALA A 907 -23.05 1.90 66.65
C ALA A 907 -23.93 2.24 67.89
N THR A 908 -24.96 1.43 68.15
CA THR A 908 -25.64 1.37 69.45
C THR A 908 -24.93 0.33 70.31
N SER A 909 -24.41 0.72 71.47
CA SER A 909 -23.64 -0.17 72.34
C SER A 909 -24.52 -1.12 73.15
N ASN A 910 -24.72 -2.34 72.64
CA ASN A 910 -25.04 -3.50 73.47
C ASN A 910 -23.75 -4.21 73.90
N ALA A 911 -23.71 -4.69 75.15
CA ALA A 911 -22.54 -5.36 75.68
C ALA A 911 -22.26 -6.71 74.98
N THR A 912 -20.99 -7.13 74.97
CA THR A 912 -20.53 -8.45 74.49
C THR A 912 -20.79 -8.77 73.00
N GLY A 913 -20.67 -7.78 72.12
CA GLY A 913 -20.47 -8.00 70.68
C GLY A 913 -19.77 -6.80 70.02
N THR A 914 -18.68 -7.03 69.29
CA THR A 914 -17.95 -5.99 68.56
C THR A 914 -18.69 -5.65 67.26
N PRO A 915 -19.06 -4.37 67.01
CA PRO A 915 -19.61 -3.97 65.73
C PRO A 915 -18.49 -3.73 64.71
N GLU A 916 -18.40 -4.59 63.69
CA GLU A 916 -17.57 -4.33 62.51
C GLU A 916 -18.30 -3.39 61.54
N ILE A 917 -17.57 -2.43 60.97
CA ILE A 917 -18.07 -1.56 59.89
C ILE A 917 -17.22 -1.85 58.65
N THR A 918 -17.77 -2.63 57.73
CA THR A 918 -17.05 -3.11 56.54
C THR A 918 -17.57 -2.45 55.27
N THR A 919 -16.88 -1.44 54.77
CA THR A 919 -17.12 -0.92 53.42
C THR A 919 -16.38 -1.78 52.39
N ARG A 920 -17.11 -2.31 51.41
CA ARG A 920 -16.57 -3.07 50.27
C ARG A 920 -16.98 -2.36 48.99
N PHE A 921 -16.06 -2.20 48.03
CA PHE A 921 -16.44 -1.70 46.71
C PHE A 921 -17.35 -2.73 46.01
N LYS A 922 -18.44 -2.25 45.41
CA LYS A 922 -19.36 -3.05 44.61
C LYS A 922 -19.90 -2.22 43.45
N GLY A 923 -19.57 -2.61 42.23
CA GLY A 923 -19.83 -1.85 41.00
C GLY A 923 -18.79 -2.19 39.93
N ASP A 924 -18.93 -1.62 38.74
CA ASP A 924 -17.88 -1.67 37.71
C ASP A 924 -16.81 -0.61 37.99
N LEU A 925 -15.60 -0.79 37.44
CA LEU A 925 -14.45 0.08 37.69
C LEU A 925 -13.80 0.53 36.38
N LEU A 926 -13.57 1.82 36.23
CA LEU A 926 -12.75 2.41 35.19
C LEU A 926 -11.31 2.56 35.70
N ALA A 927 -10.34 2.06 34.93
CA ALA A 927 -8.91 2.26 35.17
C ALA A 927 -8.26 2.96 33.97
N GLY A 928 -7.34 3.90 34.21
CA GLY A 928 -6.62 4.61 33.14
C GLY A 928 -5.69 5.71 33.67
N PHE A 929 -5.05 6.45 32.76
CA PHE A 929 -4.12 7.52 33.10
C PHE A 929 -4.75 8.91 32.89
N PRO A 930 -4.83 9.78 33.91
CA PRO A 930 -5.34 11.13 33.77
C PRO A 930 -4.31 12.04 33.10
N TYR A 931 -4.72 12.81 32.10
CA TYR A 931 -3.86 13.75 31.37
C TYR A 931 -4.26 15.22 31.57
N GLU A 932 -3.31 16.15 31.48
CA GLU A 932 -3.56 17.60 31.56
C GLU A 932 -4.02 18.15 30.20
N MET A 933 -5.11 18.92 30.20
CA MET A 933 -5.49 19.82 29.11
C MET A 933 -4.89 21.20 29.41
N SER A 934 -4.22 21.81 28.44
CA SER A 934 -3.62 23.15 28.60
C SER A 934 -3.85 24.04 27.37
N TYR A 935 -4.12 25.32 27.61
CA TYR A 935 -4.32 26.34 26.59
C TYR A 935 -3.70 27.68 27.03
N LYS A 936 -2.70 28.15 26.29
CA LYS A 936 -1.91 29.34 26.61
C LYS A 936 -2.36 30.54 25.77
N PHE A 937 -2.96 31.53 26.42
CA PHE A 937 -3.51 32.70 25.75
C PHE A 937 -2.41 33.52 25.06
N SER A 938 -2.70 33.99 23.84
CA SER A 938 -1.88 34.99 23.18
C SER A 938 -1.84 36.31 23.98
N GLU A 939 -0.68 37.01 23.95
CA GLU A 939 -0.54 38.33 24.59
C GLU A 939 -1.68 39.28 24.13
N PRO A 940 -2.57 39.75 25.04
CA PRO A 940 -3.69 40.60 24.65
C PRO A 940 -3.21 42.00 24.26
N VAL A 941 -3.25 42.31 22.97
CA VAL A 941 -2.79 43.60 22.42
C VAL A 941 -3.92 44.62 22.24
N PHE A 942 -3.66 45.89 22.58
CA PHE A 942 -4.59 46.98 22.30
C PHE A 942 -4.51 47.43 20.83
N LYS A 943 -5.55 47.12 20.05
CA LYS A 943 -5.73 47.53 18.65
C LYS A 943 -6.71 48.73 18.59
N GLN A 944 -6.36 49.79 17.85
CA GLN A 944 -7.16 51.03 17.72
C GLN A 944 -7.10 51.57 16.28
N GLY A 945 -8.18 52.20 15.81
CA GLY A 945 -8.29 52.81 14.48
C GLY A 945 -9.25 52.05 13.56
N ASN A 946 -9.33 52.49 12.31
CA ASN A 946 -10.07 51.80 11.24
C ASN A 946 -9.19 51.73 9.97
N PRO A 947 -8.68 50.56 9.57
CA PRO A 947 -8.78 49.27 10.26
C PRO A 947 -8.06 49.28 11.64
N PRO A 948 -8.38 48.36 12.57
CA PRO A 948 -7.76 48.34 13.89
C PRO A 948 -6.31 47.89 13.85
N VAL A 949 -5.37 48.76 14.23
CA VAL A 949 -3.93 48.47 14.27
C VAL A 949 -3.38 48.57 15.70
N GLN A 950 -2.32 47.81 16.02
CA GLN A 950 -1.71 47.85 17.37
C GLN A 950 -1.20 49.26 17.69
N TYR A 951 -1.57 49.81 18.84
CA TYR A 951 -1.10 51.12 19.28
C TYR A 951 0.21 51.00 20.07
N GLY A 952 1.35 51.06 19.37
CA GLY A 952 2.70 50.87 19.96
C GLY A 952 3.19 51.94 20.98
N SER A 953 2.34 52.89 21.38
CA SER A 953 2.67 53.98 22.32
C SER A 953 1.68 54.10 23.49
N THR A 954 0.96 53.03 23.82
CA THR A 954 0.10 52.90 25.01
C THR A 954 0.72 51.98 26.02
N ARG A 955 0.69 52.36 27.31
CA ARG A 955 0.85 51.37 28.39
C ARG A 955 -0.48 50.63 28.56
N TYR A 956 -0.45 49.30 28.46
CA TYR A 956 -1.63 48.44 28.53
C TYR A 956 -1.51 47.50 29.74
N ILE A 957 -2.22 47.81 30.83
CA ILE A 957 -2.14 47.08 32.09
C ILE A 957 -3.39 46.23 32.28
N LEU A 958 -3.26 44.93 32.06
CA LEU A 958 -4.29 43.93 32.36
C LEU A 958 -4.67 44.00 33.84
N ARG A 959 -5.98 43.97 34.11
CA ARG A 959 -6.56 43.92 35.45
C ARG A 959 -7.08 42.52 35.76
N HIS A 960 -7.95 42.02 34.90
CA HIS A 960 -8.67 40.76 35.09
C HIS A 960 -8.81 40.02 33.76
N LEU A 961 -8.78 38.69 33.83
CA LEU A 961 -9.35 37.81 32.83
C LEU A 961 -10.73 37.36 33.36
N THR A 962 -11.76 37.45 32.53
CA THR A 962 -13.02 36.72 32.72
C THR A 962 -13.07 35.60 31.69
N LEU A 963 -13.27 34.36 32.12
CA LEU A 963 -13.45 33.18 31.28
C LEU A 963 -14.92 32.75 31.36
N PHE A 964 -15.56 32.52 30.21
CA PHE A 964 -16.94 32.03 30.12
C PHE A 964 -16.94 30.55 29.75
N PHE A 965 -17.64 29.75 30.52
CA PHE A 965 -17.65 28.29 30.41
C PHE A 965 -19.05 27.73 30.66
N THR A 966 -19.28 26.53 30.16
CA THR A 966 -20.49 25.74 30.40
C THR A 966 -20.10 24.32 30.74
N ASP A 967 -20.85 23.69 31.65
CA ASP A 967 -20.69 22.28 32.03
C ASP A 967 -19.22 21.94 32.33
N ALA A 968 -18.67 22.64 33.34
CA ALA A 968 -17.31 22.44 33.82
C ALA A 968 -17.34 22.10 35.32
N HIS A 969 -16.57 21.09 35.70
CA HIS A 969 -16.46 20.64 37.10
C HIS A 969 -15.41 21.48 37.83
N ASN A 970 -14.17 21.43 37.35
CA ASN A 970 -13.04 22.13 37.95
C ASN A 970 -11.95 22.45 36.92
N PHE A 971 -11.30 23.60 37.08
CA PHE A 971 -10.19 24.04 36.23
C PHE A 971 -9.34 25.10 36.93
N LYS A 972 -8.17 25.42 36.36
CA LYS A 972 -7.20 26.36 36.90
C LYS A 972 -6.82 27.39 35.85
N VAL A 973 -6.71 28.65 36.25
CA VAL A 973 -6.05 29.70 35.47
C VAL A 973 -4.72 30.01 36.15
N LYS A 974 -3.61 29.63 35.51
CA LYS A 974 -2.25 30.02 35.93
C LYS A 974 -1.95 31.41 35.35
N VAL A 975 -1.46 32.33 36.18
CA VAL A 975 -0.99 33.65 35.76
C VAL A 975 0.45 33.83 36.23
N THR A 976 1.37 33.96 35.29
CA THR A 976 2.82 33.96 35.56
C THR A 976 3.45 35.26 35.04
N PRO A 977 3.57 36.29 35.90
CA PRO A 977 4.16 37.57 35.53
C PRO A 977 5.68 37.55 35.61
N PHE A 978 6.33 38.29 34.72
CA PHE A 978 7.79 38.39 34.61
C PHE A 978 8.45 38.69 35.96
N ARG A 979 9.40 37.83 36.33
CA ARG A 979 10.18 37.88 37.59
C ARG A 979 9.33 37.87 38.87
N ARG A 980 8.10 37.34 38.83
CA ARG A 980 7.26 37.05 40.00
C ARG A 980 6.88 35.57 40.01
N ALA A 981 6.45 35.09 41.17
CA ALA A 981 5.91 33.74 41.28
C ALA A 981 4.59 33.62 40.50
N GLU A 982 4.34 32.43 39.95
CA GLU A 982 3.03 32.05 39.41
C GLU A 982 1.92 32.25 40.45
N LYS A 983 0.76 32.67 39.98
CA LYS A 983 -0.47 32.68 40.76
C LYS A 983 -1.55 31.87 40.06
N THR A 984 -1.84 30.70 40.60
CA THR A 984 -2.97 29.86 40.20
C THR A 984 -4.27 30.40 40.80
N PHE A 985 -5.33 30.44 40.00
CA PHE A 985 -6.70 30.67 40.41
C PHE A 985 -7.52 29.42 40.04
N THR A 986 -8.01 28.69 41.04
CA THR A 986 -8.83 27.47 40.83
C THR A 986 -10.32 27.83 40.80
N TYR A 987 -11.06 27.19 39.90
CA TYR A 987 -12.51 27.05 39.91
C TYR A 987 -12.89 25.60 40.25
N ASP A 988 -13.99 25.44 40.98
CA ASP A 988 -14.53 24.18 41.48
C ASP A 988 -16.05 24.38 41.63
N ALA A 989 -16.87 23.48 41.07
CA ALA A 989 -18.33 23.65 40.99
C ALA A 989 -19.02 23.44 42.35
N ASP A 990 -18.73 22.33 43.03
CA ASP A 990 -19.01 22.16 44.46
C ASP A 990 -17.87 21.41 45.16
N SER A 991 -17.27 22.08 46.16
CA SER A 991 -16.26 21.51 47.06
C SER A 991 -16.73 20.30 47.90
N ALA A 992 -18.03 20.00 47.92
CA ALA A 992 -18.62 18.85 48.62
C ALA A 992 -18.88 17.63 47.73
N ASP A 993 -19.12 17.82 46.42
CA ASP A 993 -19.32 16.74 45.45
C ASP A 993 -18.61 17.05 44.12
N THR A 994 -17.44 16.43 43.95
CA THR A 994 -16.56 16.59 42.79
C THR A 994 -17.16 16.08 41.48
N THR A 995 -18.32 15.42 41.49
CA THR A 995 -19.02 14.93 40.29
C THR A 995 -20.02 15.95 39.73
N THR A 996 -20.26 17.07 40.41
CA THR A 996 -21.10 18.16 39.91
C THR A 996 -20.40 19.03 38.88
N SER A 997 -21.14 19.53 37.89
CA SER A 997 -20.71 20.56 36.95
C SER A 997 -21.59 21.82 37.06
N ASP A 998 -21.03 22.98 36.71
CA ASP A 998 -21.74 24.26 36.69
C ASP A 998 -21.39 25.06 35.42
N SER A 999 -22.16 26.11 35.13
CA SER A 999 -22.09 26.92 33.92
C SER A 999 -22.14 28.41 34.25
N GLY A 1000 -21.08 29.14 33.91
CA GLY A 1000 -21.01 30.56 34.28
C GLY A 1000 -19.76 31.29 33.80
N LYS A 1001 -19.17 32.06 34.72
CA LYS A 1001 -18.00 32.89 34.43
C LYS A 1001 -17.04 32.95 35.61
N PHE A 1002 -15.76 32.74 35.32
CA PHE A 1002 -14.67 32.75 36.30
C PHE A 1002 -13.80 33.98 36.09
N ARG A 1003 -13.32 34.62 37.17
CA ARG A 1003 -12.56 35.89 37.07
C ARG A 1003 -11.23 35.84 37.79
N ALA A 1004 -10.15 35.62 37.04
CA ALA A 1004 -8.78 35.71 37.53
C ALA A 1004 -8.30 37.17 37.61
N SER A 1005 -7.35 37.47 38.51
CA SER A 1005 -6.77 38.82 38.67
C SER A 1005 -5.32 38.86 38.20
N VAL A 1006 -5.05 39.67 37.19
CA VAL A 1006 -3.79 39.68 36.44
C VAL A 1006 -2.88 40.82 36.94
N LEU A 1007 -3.38 42.06 36.95
CA LEU A 1007 -2.74 43.24 37.58
C LEU A 1007 -1.28 43.50 37.14
N THR A 1008 -1.04 43.52 35.82
CA THR A 1008 0.31 43.56 35.22
C THR A 1008 0.27 44.00 33.75
N SER A 1009 1.43 44.31 33.15
CA SER A 1009 1.51 44.58 31.70
C SER A 1009 1.28 43.28 30.92
N ALA A 1010 0.66 43.35 29.73
CA ALA A 1010 0.41 42.16 28.91
C ALA A 1010 1.71 41.51 28.40
N GLU A 1011 2.60 42.33 27.84
CA GLU A 1011 3.97 42.00 27.39
C GLU A 1011 4.83 41.29 28.46
N ASP A 1012 4.51 41.48 29.74
CA ASP A 1012 5.24 40.96 30.91
C ASP A 1012 4.58 39.70 31.50
N THR A 1013 3.59 39.04 30.87
CA THR A 1013 2.80 37.99 31.58
C THR A 1013 2.24 36.87 30.70
N VAL A 1014 2.50 35.63 31.11
CA VAL A 1014 1.88 34.41 30.57
C VAL A 1014 0.58 34.11 31.33
N ILE A 1015 -0.44 33.66 30.60
CA ILE A 1015 -1.75 33.28 31.13
C ILE A 1015 -2.17 31.96 30.49
N GLU A 1016 -2.44 30.96 31.32
CA GLU A 1016 -2.75 29.58 30.88
C GLU A 1016 -4.03 29.09 31.55
N LEU A 1017 -4.92 28.51 30.75
CA LEU A 1017 -6.05 27.70 31.21
C LEU A 1017 -5.59 26.24 31.27
N VAL A 1018 -5.82 25.59 32.40
CA VAL A 1018 -5.39 24.23 32.69
C VAL A 1018 -6.54 23.43 33.30
N ASN A 1019 -6.80 22.25 32.75
CA ASN A 1019 -7.68 21.24 33.34
C ASN A 1019 -6.91 19.92 33.49
N ASP A 1020 -6.40 19.70 34.70
CA ASP A 1020 -5.70 18.50 35.18
C ASP A 1020 -6.63 17.47 35.87
N SER A 1021 -7.94 17.67 35.76
CA SER A 1021 -8.98 16.75 36.25
C SER A 1021 -9.28 15.64 35.24
N VAL A 1022 -9.93 14.55 35.65
CA VAL A 1022 -10.51 13.58 34.69
C VAL A 1022 -11.80 14.08 34.05
N PHE A 1023 -12.39 15.17 34.55
CA PHE A 1023 -13.63 15.70 34.01
C PHE A 1023 -13.44 16.75 32.92
N GLY A 1024 -14.46 16.89 32.07
CA GLY A 1024 -14.51 17.87 31.01
C GLY A 1024 -14.76 19.31 31.48
N GLY A 1025 -14.91 20.18 30.49
CA GLY A 1025 -15.25 21.59 30.65
C GLY A 1025 -15.31 22.26 29.28
N ASN A 1026 -16.41 22.92 28.96
CA ASN A 1026 -16.62 23.55 27.65
C ASN A 1026 -16.30 25.06 27.76
N PHE A 1027 -15.17 25.48 27.19
CA PHE A 1027 -14.63 26.83 27.34
C PHE A 1027 -14.97 27.69 26.13
N ASN A 1028 -15.99 28.54 26.30
CA ASN A 1028 -16.67 29.20 25.20
C ASN A 1028 -15.93 30.46 24.72
N SER A 1029 -15.57 31.37 25.64
CA SER A 1029 -14.97 32.66 25.30
C SER A 1029 -14.22 33.29 26.47
N ALA A 1030 -13.43 34.34 26.20
CA ALA A 1030 -12.65 35.05 27.20
C ALA A 1030 -12.70 36.57 27.03
N GLU A 1031 -12.52 37.31 28.12
CA GLU A 1031 -12.57 38.77 28.16
C GLU A 1031 -11.44 39.34 29.03
N PHE A 1032 -10.65 40.25 28.47
CA PHE A 1032 -9.53 40.91 29.16
C PHE A 1032 -9.90 42.36 29.51
N GLU A 1033 -10.06 42.65 30.80
CA GLU A 1033 -10.20 44.03 31.29
C GLU A 1033 -8.83 44.67 31.52
N ALA A 1034 -8.61 45.88 31.01
CA ALA A 1034 -7.32 46.57 31.10
C ALA A 1034 -7.43 48.09 31.28
N ASN A 1035 -6.46 48.68 32.01
CA ASN A 1035 -6.25 50.12 32.04
C ASN A 1035 -5.33 50.54 30.88
N VAL A 1036 -5.83 51.37 29.98
CA VAL A 1036 -5.07 51.96 28.88
C VAL A 1036 -4.57 53.36 29.24
N HIS A 1037 -3.29 53.63 28.97
CA HIS A 1037 -2.70 54.97 29.03
C HIS A 1037 -1.99 55.34 27.72
N THR A 1038 -2.69 56.08 26.86
CA THR A 1038 -2.09 56.81 25.73
C THR A 1038 -1.18 57.92 26.26
N ARG A 1039 -0.01 58.14 25.67
CA ARG A 1039 0.87 59.29 26.01
C ARG A 1039 0.75 60.45 25.02
N TYR A 1040 0.17 60.21 23.85
CA TYR A 1040 -0.03 61.17 22.77
C TYR A 1040 -1.38 60.93 22.09
N SER A 1041 -1.89 61.92 21.37
CA SER A 1041 -2.95 61.76 20.37
C SER A 1041 -2.34 61.90 18.97
N ARG A 1042 -2.77 61.08 18.02
CA ARG A 1042 -2.61 61.44 16.60
C ARG A 1042 -3.57 62.58 16.26
N LEU A 1043 -3.15 63.43 15.33
CA LEU A 1043 -4.02 64.27 14.50
C LEU A 1043 -4.58 63.41 13.35
#